data_AF-A0A1D2ULR0-F1
#
_entry.id   AF-A0A1D2ULR0-F1
#
_cell.length_a   1.000
_cell.length_b   1.000
_cell.length_c   1.000
_cell.angle_alpha   90.00
_cell.angle_beta   90.00
_cell.angle_gamma   90.00
#
_symmetry.space_group_name_H-M   'P 1'
#
loop_
_entity.id
_entity.type
_entity.pdbx_description
1 polymer ?
#
loop_
_entity_poly.entity_id
_entity_poly.type
_entity_poly.pdbx_seq_one_letter_code
_entity_poly.pdbx_strand_id
1 'polypeptide(L)'
;MSTIDPVTFSVVWGGLLSTAAEMGSTLLRTAYSMTVREGSDFSTGVFDAEGNMIAQGDYSPGHLGSMAFTVREMLAYYPKGSLGPGDAVICNDPTIGSGHLPDFFMVTPVFHEGELIGYAVNIAHHMDVGGSAPGSEEVVGIAETCQEGIRLMPVLLYKAGEPIKEVFRIIEGNVRIKDVLGDLHAQYAANTTGVARMQALARQYGAEQLAACMSEILARSHQAMVEAIAELPKGTYHFHDVLDDVGPDTDPVPFVLALTVDDGRIVCDWTGTGPQRPAGINAYLQYTRSYCIAAIKAVTLPKSPQNYGIIRCIEIVAPKGSYVNPHPGAASGARAVNANRIYEVVMGALAQIVPDRVIAASSGFCNPKVSGTLSPYTGKPFLAWMSAIGGVGAHRHRDGQEATTSPTNGTNTPVEVQEMNAPVFIERMELIPDTAGAGRFRGGLGIVKTYRFLQPMTLLAKVERTDCPPWGINGGLPGLSPAGRIEYADGREVKMKKGQWSVAPGDVAHILSGGGGGYGDPFDRDPERVADDVRQGYVSRESASLDYGVVLADGGEVDAVRTAVVRGARHAATEALQQPGQDLYLVMTRPLDGQERSFNHWYSSRHVHDLVEIPGITGAQRFRVRAAAGTQHEGSPYLALYAFENARKAVDGIVARRGTEHLPSTDALDRSATIAVIYSPTDARRSARAAKRGGGAMLMLGVRGSAAFDAGLEDQAVTSLLALPGVHLAQAYRASDFQTKEVPPRYSQVLFAHVDDPDATLRALEEGALKPLLATLGAGGFDASVLWCEALTDRVAATA
;
A
#
# COMPACT_ATOMS: atom_id res chain seq x y z
N MET A 1 -7.46 -48.52 -15.08
CA MET A 1 -8.22 -47.25 -15.10
C MET A 1 -8.63 -47.02 -16.53
N SER A 2 -9.93 -47.03 -16.84
CA SER A 2 -10.39 -46.67 -18.17
C SER A 2 -9.98 -45.21 -18.43
N THR A 3 -9.33 -44.96 -19.55
CA THR A 3 -8.96 -43.61 -19.96
C THR A 3 -10.24 -42.82 -20.20
N ILE A 4 -10.52 -41.84 -19.33
CA ILE A 4 -11.62 -40.89 -19.54
C ILE A 4 -11.35 -40.18 -20.87
N ASP A 5 -12.33 -40.22 -21.77
CA ASP A 5 -12.27 -39.52 -23.04
C ASP A 5 -12.03 -38.01 -22.81
N PRO A 6 -10.98 -37.40 -23.41
CA PRO A 6 -10.65 -35.99 -23.18
C PRO A 6 -11.78 -35.02 -23.53
N VAL A 7 -12.59 -35.33 -24.54
CA VAL A 7 -13.74 -34.49 -24.93
C VAL A 7 -14.80 -34.53 -23.83
N THR A 8 -15.16 -35.72 -23.38
CA THR A 8 -16.10 -35.94 -22.27
C THR A 8 -15.62 -35.23 -21.01
N PHE A 9 -14.34 -35.35 -20.65
CA PHE A 9 -13.75 -34.66 -19.51
C PHE A 9 -13.92 -33.13 -19.61
N SER A 10 -13.54 -32.54 -20.75
CA SER A 10 -13.65 -31.10 -20.97
C SER A 10 -15.10 -30.60 -20.93
N VAL A 11 -16.05 -31.36 -21.50
CA VAL A 11 -17.47 -30.98 -21.48
C VAL A 11 -18.05 -31.08 -20.07
N VAL A 12 -17.74 -32.14 -19.32
CA VAL A 12 -18.20 -32.28 -17.93
C VAL A 12 -17.63 -31.19 -17.03
N TRP A 13 -16.33 -30.89 -17.13
CA TRP A 13 -15.74 -29.81 -16.34
C TRP A 13 -16.36 -28.45 -16.70
N GLY A 14 -16.48 -28.14 -17.99
CA GLY A 14 -17.17 -26.93 -18.45
C GLY A 14 -18.61 -26.83 -17.97
N GLY A 15 -19.34 -27.95 -17.95
CA GLY A 15 -20.70 -28.03 -17.43
C GLY A 15 -20.80 -27.75 -15.93
N LEU A 16 -19.86 -28.26 -15.13
CA LEU A 16 -19.81 -28.00 -13.69
C LEU A 16 -19.45 -26.55 -13.37
N LEU A 17 -18.53 -25.94 -14.11
CA LEU A 17 -18.21 -24.51 -14.00
C LEU A 17 -19.42 -23.65 -14.38
N SER A 18 -20.07 -23.96 -15.50
CA SER A 18 -21.29 -23.27 -15.94
C SER A 18 -22.42 -23.43 -14.93
N THR A 19 -22.52 -24.59 -14.26
CA THR A 19 -23.51 -24.82 -13.20
C THR A 19 -23.31 -23.85 -12.05
N ALA A 20 -22.08 -23.72 -11.53
CA ALA A 20 -21.78 -22.81 -10.44
C ALA A 20 -22.05 -21.34 -10.83
N ALA A 21 -21.67 -20.93 -12.05
CA ALA A 21 -21.95 -19.58 -12.55
C ALA A 21 -23.46 -19.29 -12.72
N GLU A 22 -24.23 -20.28 -13.19
CA GLU A 22 -25.68 -20.14 -13.35
C GLU A 22 -26.39 -20.05 -11.99
N MET A 23 -25.96 -20.83 -11.00
CA MET A 23 -26.47 -20.69 -9.62
C MET A 23 -26.34 -19.26 -9.12
N GLY A 24 -25.18 -18.63 -9.36
CA GLY A 24 -24.94 -17.27 -8.92
C GLY A 24 -25.74 -16.23 -9.71
N SER A 25 -25.94 -16.45 -11.02
CA SER A 25 -26.86 -15.66 -11.83
C SER A 25 -28.31 -15.73 -11.34
N THR A 26 -28.76 -16.91 -10.88
CA THR A 26 -30.08 -17.07 -10.25
C THR A 26 -30.14 -16.29 -8.94
N LEU A 27 -29.16 -16.48 -8.06
CA LEU A 27 -29.12 -15.81 -6.76
C LEU A 27 -29.21 -14.29 -6.91
N LEU A 28 -28.34 -13.70 -7.73
CA LEU A 28 -28.30 -12.28 -8.04
C LEU A 28 -29.67 -11.73 -8.49
N ARG A 29 -30.35 -12.44 -9.40
CA ARG A 29 -31.62 -11.97 -10.01
C ARG A 29 -32.85 -12.16 -9.13
N THR A 30 -32.78 -13.07 -8.17
CA THR A 30 -33.91 -13.36 -7.26
C THR A 30 -33.75 -12.75 -5.87
N ALA A 31 -32.60 -12.15 -5.58
CA ALA A 31 -32.32 -11.50 -4.31
C ALA A 31 -33.14 -10.23 -4.11
N TYR A 32 -33.44 -9.95 -2.84
CA TYR A 32 -34.24 -8.83 -2.38
C TYR A 32 -33.33 -7.70 -1.89
N SER A 33 -32.26 -8.03 -1.16
CA SER A 33 -31.39 -7.00 -0.60
C SER A 33 -30.43 -6.40 -1.62
N MET A 34 -30.10 -5.11 -1.42
CA MET A 34 -29.07 -4.44 -2.21
C MET A 34 -27.68 -5.09 -2.07
N THR A 35 -27.40 -5.74 -0.93
CA THR A 35 -26.09 -6.36 -0.71
C THR A 35 -25.83 -7.49 -1.70
N VAL A 36 -26.81 -8.36 -1.90
CA VAL A 36 -26.70 -9.46 -2.84
C VAL A 36 -26.92 -8.97 -4.27
N ARG A 37 -27.96 -8.16 -4.51
CA ARG A 37 -28.36 -7.74 -5.86
C ARG A 37 -27.38 -6.76 -6.52
N GLU A 38 -26.93 -5.75 -5.78
CA GLU A 38 -26.11 -4.65 -6.32
C GLU A 38 -24.64 -4.82 -5.93
N GLY A 39 -24.38 -5.32 -4.72
CA GLY A 39 -23.03 -5.53 -4.20
C GLY A 39 -22.40 -6.86 -4.63
N SER A 40 -23.20 -7.81 -5.15
CA SER A 40 -22.76 -9.17 -5.50
C SER A 40 -22.04 -9.91 -4.37
N ASP A 41 -22.40 -9.64 -3.12
CA ASP A 41 -21.74 -10.26 -1.95
C ASP A 41 -22.34 -11.63 -1.62
N PHE A 42 -22.09 -12.58 -2.52
CA PHE A 42 -22.46 -13.98 -2.40
C PHE A 42 -21.45 -14.85 -3.15
N SER A 43 -21.51 -16.16 -2.98
CA SER A 43 -20.72 -17.10 -3.80
C SER A 43 -21.44 -18.43 -3.95
N THR A 44 -21.11 -19.16 -5.01
CA THR A 44 -21.73 -20.45 -5.35
C THR A 44 -20.68 -21.48 -5.72
N GLY A 45 -20.97 -22.75 -5.44
CA GLY A 45 -20.11 -23.87 -5.78
C GLY A 45 -20.84 -25.19 -5.83
N VAL A 46 -20.22 -26.14 -6.52
CA VAL A 46 -20.67 -27.54 -6.62
C VAL A 46 -19.60 -28.47 -6.09
N PHE A 47 -20.04 -29.49 -5.39
CA PHE A 47 -19.21 -30.41 -4.61
C PHE A 47 -19.50 -31.85 -5.01
N ASP A 48 -18.52 -32.74 -4.91
CA ASP A 48 -18.73 -34.19 -5.04
C ASP A 48 -19.42 -34.78 -3.80
N ALA A 49 -19.69 -36.08 -3.83
CA ALA A 49 -20.41 -36.78 -2.76
C ALA A 49 -19.62 -36.82 -1.42
N GLU A 50 -18.31 -36.62 -1.48
CA GLU A 50 -17.38 -36.52 -0.35
C GLU A 50 -17.24 -35.09 0.19
N GLY A 51 -17.94 -34.13 -0.41
CA GLY A 51 -17.88 -32.72 -0.02
C GLY A 51 -16.56 -32.04 -0.39
N ASN A 52 -15.87 -32.50 -1.44
CA ASN A 52 -14.80 -31.73 -2.08
C ASN A 52 -15.41 -30.72 -3.06
N MET A 53 -14.95 -29.47 -3.00
CA MET A 53 -15.33 -28.46 -3.98
C MET A 53 -14.75 -28.80 -5.35
N ILE A 54 -15.59 -28.95 -6.37
CA ILE A 54 -15.20 -29.28 -7.75
C ILE A 54 -15.14 -28.04 -8.63
N ALA A 55 -16.13 -27.17 -8.51
CA ALA A 55 -16.22 -25.93 -9.25
C ALA A 55 -16.93 -24.86 -8.42
N GLN A 56 -16.63 -23.60 -8.72
CA GLN A 56 -17.22 -22.43 -8.08
C GLN A 56 -17.45 -21.32 -9.10
N GLY A 57 -18.31 -20.36 -8.77
CA GLY A 57 -18.40 -19.11 -9.51
C GLY A 57 -17.30 -18.11 -9.09
N ASP A 58 -17.05 -17.11 -9.94
CA ASP A 58 -16.00 -16.11 -9.74
C ASP A 58 -16.49 -14.95 -8.86
N TYR A 59 -16.40 -15.15 -7.55
CA TYR A 59 -16.92 -14.23 -6.53
C TYR A 59 -15.87 -13.91 -5.44
N SER A 60 -16.32 -13.42 -4.27
CA SER A 60 -15.43 -12.99 -3.17
C SER A 60 -14.56 -14.13 -2.61
N PRO A 61 -13.22 -13.95 -2.51
CA PRO A 61 -12.34 -14.99 -1.98
C PRO A 61 -12.66 -15.39 -0.53
N GLY A 62 -13.13 -14.44 0.29
CA GLY A 62 -13.50 -14.68 1.69
C GLY A 62 -14.50 -15.83 1.84
N HIS A 63 -15.46 -15.93 0.92
CA HIS A 63 -16.44 -17.00 0.84
C HIS A 63 -15.81 -18.29 0.29
N LEU A 64 -15.19 -18.19 -0.88
CA LEU A 64 -14.78 -19.31 -1.70
C LEU A 64 -13.68 -20.16 -1.03
N GLY A 65 -12.75 -19.52 -0.34
CA GLY A 65 -11.72 -20.22 0.41
C GLY A 65 -12.26 -20.96 1.63
N SER A 66 -13.29 -20.42 2.30
CA SER A 66 -13.92 -21.05 3.47
C SER A 66 -14.86 -22.18 3.08
N MET A 67 -15.58 -22.04 1.96
CA MET A 67 -16.59 -23.00 1.51
C MET A 67 -16.03 -24.41 1.34
N ALA A 68 -14.78 -24.53 0.88
CA ALA A 68 -14.09 -25.81 0.72
C ALA A 68 -13.90 -26.60 2.02
N PHE A 69 -13.96 -25.94 3.19
CA PHE A 69 -13.85 -26.56 4.51
C PHE A 69 -15.21 -26.64 5.22
N THR A 70 -16.00 -25.55 5.16
CA THR A 70 -17.30 -25.40 5.83
C THR A 70 -18.28 -26.51 5.48
N VAL A 71 -18.34 -26.96 4.21
CA VAL A 71 -19.32 -27.97 3.77
C VAL A 71 -19.16 -29.28 4.56
N ARG A 72 -17.93 -29.75 4.75
CA ARG A 72 -17.67 -30.98 5.51
C ARG A 72 -18.01 -30.84 6.98
N GLU A 73 -17.69 -29.68 7.56
CA GLU A 73 -18.01 -29.39 8.96
C GLU A 73 -19.51 -29.31 9.20
N MET A 74 -20.27 -28.70 8.27
CA MET A 74 -21.73 -28.70 8.32
C MET A 74 -22.32 -30.11 8.19
N LEU A 75 -21.83 -30.89 7.23
CA LEU A 75 -22.33 -32.25 6.97
C LEU A 75 -22.01 -33.23 8.10
N ALA A 76 -20.97 -32.97 8.91
CA ALA A 76 -20.65 -33.80 10.08
C ALA A 76 -21.75 -33.82 11.16
N TYR A 77 -22.66 -32.85 11.16
CA TYR A 77 -23.84 -32.83 12.05
C TYR A 77 -24.96 -33.78 11.62
N TYR A 78 -24.86 -34.35 10.42
CA TYR A 78 -25.88 -35.21 9.83
C TYR A 78 -25.29 -36.60 9.59
N PRO A 79 -25.87 -37.67 10.16
CA PRO A 79 -25.45 -39.03 9.84
C PRO A 79 -25.49 -39.27 8.32
N LYS A 80 -24.52 -40.04 7.80
CA LYS A 80 -24.50 -40.39 6.38
C LYS A 80 -25.83 -41.02 5.97
N GLY A 81 -26.47 -40.46 4.95
CA GLY A 81 -27.78 -40.90 4.45
C GLY A 81 -29.00 -40.32 5.18
N SER A 82 -28.83 -39.43 6.17
CA SER A 82 -29.97 -38.81 6.86
C SER A 82 -30.62 -37.65 6.08
N LEU A 83 -29.92 -37.09 5.10
CA LEU A 83 -30.41 -36.03 4.23
C LEU A 83 -31.01 -36.64 2.96
N GLY A 84 -32.15 -36.12 2.51
CA GLY A 84 -32.85 -36.54 1.30
C GLY A 84 -32.96 -35.45 0.23
N PRO A 85 -33.52 -35.79 -0.95
CA PRO A 85 -33.78 -34.82 -2.01
C PRO A 85 -34.64 -33.64 -1.53
N GLY A 86 -34.22 -32.42 -1.86
CA GLY A 86 -34.93 -31.18 -1.48
C GLY A 86 -34.67 -30.69 -0.05
N ASP A 87 -33.85 -31.40 0.74
CA ASP A 87 -33.38 -30.88 2.02
C ASP A 87 -32.35 -29.75 1.79
N ALA A 88 -32.32 -28.76 2.68
CA ALA A 88 -31.27 -27.74 2.66
C ALA A 88 -30.82 -27.41 4.08
N VAL A 89 -29.52 -27.50 4.33
CA VAL A 89 -28.89 -27.20 5.62
C VAL A 89 -28.33 -25.79 5.58
N ILE A 90 -28.57 -25.01 6.64
CA ILE A 90 -28.08 -23.63 6.79
C ILE A 90 -27.13 -23.49 7.99
N CYS A 91 -26.15 -22.61 7.88
CA CYS A 91 -25.23 -22.25 8.98
C CYS A 91 -24.62 -20.86 8.76
N ASN A 92 -24.44 -20.09 9.83
CA ASN A 92 -23.68 -18.82 9.83
C ASN A 92 -22.69 -18.73 11.01
N ASP A 93 -22.42 -19.86 11.65
CA ASP A 93 -21.52 -19.94 12.79
C ASP A 93 -20.10 -19.48 12.41
N PRO A 94 -19.45 -18.54 13.13
CA PRO A 94 -18.14 -18.03 12.73
C PRO A 94 -17.01 -19.08 12.79
N THR A 95 -17.16 -20.13 13.60
CA THR A 95 -16.15 -21.18 13.73
C THR A 95 -16.22 -22.21 12.61
N ILE A 96 -17.40 -22.36 11.97
CA ILE A 96 -17.67 -23.32 10.90
C ILE A 96 -17.69 -22.65 9.52
N GLY A 97 -18.39 -21.51 9.43
CA GLY A 97 -18.61 -20.74 8.22
C GLY A 97 -17.43 -19.85 7.83
N SER A 98 -17.74 -18.67 7.33
CA SER A 98 -16.75 -17.75 6.76
C SER A 98 -16.12 -16.85 7.82
N GLY A 99 -16.54 -16.94 9.09
CA GLY A 99 -15.94 -16.19 10.19
C GLY A 99 -16.73 -14.99 10.71
N HIS A 100 -18.00 -14.82 10.33
CA HIS A 100 -18.94 -13.91 11.01
C HIS A 100 -20.40 -14.32 10.76
N LEU A 101 -21.32 -13.72 11.52
CA LEU A 101 -22.75 -14.06 11.47
C LEU A 101 -23.51 -13.59 10.21
N PRO A 102 -23.20 -12.46 9.56
CA PRO A 102 -23.94 -12.03 8.36
C PRO A 102 -23.93 -13.02 7.20
N ASP A 103 -22.89 -13.85 7.07
CA ASP A 103 -22.75 -14.79 5.96
C ASP A 103 -23.45 -16.12 6.23
N PHE A 104 -24.50 -16.43 5.48
CA PHE A 104 -25.27 -17.67 5.64
C PHE A 104 -24.90 -18.66 4.54
N PHE A 105 -24.33 -19.80 4.91
CA PHE A 105 -24.11 -20.94 4.01
C PHE A 105 -25.36 -21.77 3.86
N MET A 106 -25.65 -22.23 2.64
CA MET A 106 -26.70 -23.19 2.36
C MET A 106 -26.16 -24.36 1.54
N VAL A 107 -26.30 -25.57 2.09
CA VAL A 107 -25.86 -26.84 1.47
C VAL A 107 -27.09 -27.68 1.11
N THR A 108 -27.21 -28.08 -0.16
CA THR A 108 -28.32 -28.89 -0.68
C THR A 108 -27.75 -30.15 -1.36
N PRO A 109 -28.11 -31.36 -0.91
CA PRO A 109 -27.64 -32.60 -1.53
C PRO A 109 -28.28 -32.83 -2.90
N VAL A 110 -27.49 -33.37 -3.82
CA VAL A 110 -27.91 -33.72 -5.18
C VAL A 110 -27.98 -35.22 -5.32
N PHE A 111 -29.16 -35.72 -5.70
CA PHE A 111 -29.39 -37.15 -5.92
C PHE A 111 -29.67 -37.45 -7.39
N HIS A 112 -29.21 -38.61 -7.85
CA HIS A 112 -29.57 -39.20 -9.14
C HIS A 112 -29.88 -40.68 -8.94
N GLU A 113 -31.06 -41.14 -9.37
CA GLU A 113 -31.51 -42.55 -9.20
C GLU A 113 -31.44 -43.07 -7.75
N GLY A 114 -31.62 -42.17 -6.76
CA GLY A 114 -31.58 -42.51 -5.34
C GLY A 114 -30.17 -42.48 -4.73
N GLU A 115 -29.13 -42.28 -5.54
CA GLU A 115 -27.75 -42.14 -5.09
C GLU A 115 -27.34 -40.68 -4.93
N LEU A 116 -26.60 -40.37 -3.87
CA LEU A 116 -26.00 -39.05 -3.67
C LEU A 116 -24.83 -38.88 -4.64
N ILE A 117 -24.91 -37.86 -5.50
CA ILE A 117 -23.87 -37.56 -6.49
C ILE A 117 -23.08 -36.28 -6.18
N GLY A 118 -23.48 -35.52 -5.17
CA GLY A 118 -22.78 -34.30 -4.77
C GLY A 118 -23.65 -33.30 -4.03
N TYR A 119 -23.21 -32.05 -3.97
CA TYR A 119 -23.92 -30.95 -3.31
C TYR A 119 -23.88 -29.67 -4.14
N ALA A 120 -24.99 -28.94 -4.13
CA ALA A 120 -25.05 -27.54 -4.54
C ALA A 120 -24.93 -26.67 -3.29
N VAL A 121 -24.02 -25.70 -3.32
CA VAL A 121 -23.69 -24.87 -2.17
C VAL A 121 -23.67 -23.41 -2.57
N ASN A 122 -24.21 -22.56 -1.71
CA ASN A 122 -24.00 -21.13 -1.80
C ASN A 122 -23.80 -20.51 -0.42
N ILE A 123 -23.34 -19.27 -0.44
CA ILE A 123 -23.21 -18.37 0.70
C ILE A 123 -23.67 -16.99 0.23
N ALA A 124 -24.41 -16.28 1.06
CA ALA A 124 -24.80 -14.89 0.82
C ALA A 124 -24.64 -14.06 2.09
N HIS A 125 -24.18 -12.83 1.93
CA HIS A 125 -24.13 -11.86 3.03
C HIS A 125 -25.51 -11.25 3.25
N HIS A 126 -26.06 -11.46 4.45
CA HIS A 126 -27.33 -10.90 4.87
C HIS A 126 -27.13 -9.54 5.50
N MET A 127 -27.95 -8.56 5.10
CA MET A 127 -27.74 -7.17 5.52
C MET A 127 -27.78 -6.97 7.03
N ASP A 128 -28.64 -7.70 7.74
CA ASP A 128 -28.81 -7.59 9.18
C ASP A 128 -29.16 -8.96 9.76
N VAL A 129 -28.48 -9.35 10.83
CA VAL A 129 -28.74 -10.61 11.53
C VAL A 129 -29.08 -10.37 13.00
N GLY A 130 -29.51 -9.13 13.34
CA GLY A 130 -29.77 -8.70 14.70
C GLY A 130 -28.54 -8.14 15.41
N GLY A 131 -28.42 -8.37 16.72
CA GLY A 131 -27.27 -7.93 17.52
C GLY A 131 -27.42 -6.53 18.12
N SER A 132 -26.32 -5.94 18.60
CA SER A 132 -26.27 -4.63 19.27
C SER A 132 -26.55 -3.47 18.32
N ALA A 133 -26.01 -3.53 17.11
CA ALA A 133 -26.13 -2.49 16.10
C ALA A 133 -26.74 -3.02 14.79
N PRO A 134 -27.45 -2.17 14.03
CA PRO A 134 -27.91 -2.51 12.68
C PRO A 134 -26.75 -2.99 11.81
N GLY A 135 -26.94 -4.13 11.15
CA GLY A 135 -25.95 -4.71 10.26
C GLY A 135 -24.94 -5.64 10.90
N SER A 136 -24.95 -5.81 12.23
CA SER A 136 -24.22 -6.89 12.92
C SER A 136 -22.69 -6.84 12.75
N GLU A 137 -22.13 -5.64 12.54
CA GLU A 137 -20.70 -5.42 12.29
C GLU A 137 -20.11 -4.29 13.15
N GLU A 138 -20.66 -4.06 14.34
CA GLU A 138 -20.09 -3.10 15.26
C GLU A 138 -18.68 -3.54 15.72
N VAL A 139 -17.73 -2.61 15.69
CA VAL A 139 -16.32 -2.90 16.01
C VAL A 139 -16.04 -2.69 17.50
N VAL A 140 -16.55 -1.59 18.07
CA VAL A 140 -16.20 -1.10 19.40
C VAL A 140 -17.29 -1.48 20.40
N GLY A 141 -16.93 -1.89 21.62
CA GLY A 141 -17.89 -2.22 22.67
C GLY A 141 -18.50 -3.63 22.56
N ILE A 142 -18.03 -4.43 21.60
CA ILE A 142 -18.51 -5.79 21.33
C ILE A 142 -17.34 -6.77 21.42
N ALA A 143 -17.44 -7.72 22.34
CA ALA A 143 -16.39 -8.72 22.59
C ALA A 143 -16.86 -10.15 22.33
N GLU A 144 -18.18 -10.38 22.35
CA GLU A 144 -18.77 -11.71 22.23
C GLU A 144 -19.72 -11.82 21.03
N THR A 145 -19.67 -12.95 20.31
CA THR A 145 -20.53 -13.24 19.16
C THR A 145 -22.03 -13.12 19.49
N CYS A 146 -22.44 -13.38 20.74
CA CYS A 146 -23.82 -13.25 21.19
C CYS A 146 -24.37 -11.82 21.07
N GLN A 147 -23.49 -10.82 21.08
CA GLN A 147 -23.86 -9.43 20.89
C GLN A 147 -24.02 -9.08 19.40
N GLU A 148 -23.60 -9.94 18.48
CA GLU A 148 -23.55 -9.65 17.04
C GLU A 148 -24.83 -10.05 16.31
N GLY A 149 -25.61 -11.00 16.84
CA GLY A 149 -26.89 -11.39 16.25
C GLY A 149 -27.20 -12.87 16.38
N ILE A 150 -28.14 -13.33 15.54
CA ILE A 150 -28.56 -14.73 15.51
C ILE A 150 -27.43 -15.62 14.99
N ARG A 151 -27.11 -16.65 15.78
CA ARG A 151 -26.15 -17.69 15.44
C ARG A 151 -26.87 -19.00 15.19
N LEU A 152 -26.73 -19.53 13.99
CA LEU A 152 -27.27 -20.79 13.51
C LEU A 152 -26.13 -21.78 13.35
N MET A 153 -26.12 -22.77 14.24
CA MET A 153 -25.42 -24.04 14.00
C MET A 153 -26.02 -24.74 12.76
N PRO A 154 -25.36 -25.76 12.19
CA PRO A 154 -25.94 -26.53 11.07
C PRO A 154 -27.33 -27.07 11.40
N VAL A 155 -28.36 -26.50 10.76
CA VAL A 155 -29.77 -26.86 10.94
C VAL A 155 -30.48 -26.95 9.59
N LEU A 156 -31.56 -27.72 9.49
CA LEU A 156 -32.37 -27.75 8.28
C LEU A 156 -33.16 -26.44 8.15
N LEU A 157 -33.13 -25.84 6.97
CA LEU A 157 -34.01 -24.74 6.58
C LEU A 157 -35.15 -25.22 5.67
N TYR A 158 -34.87 -26.19 4.80
CA TYR A 158 -35.85 -26.87 3.96
C TYR A 158 -35.82 -28.37 4.21
N LYS A 159 -37.00 -29.00 4.16
CA LYS A 159 -37.15 -30.44 4.22
C LYS A 159 -38.02 -30.91 3.07
N ALA A 160 -37.49 -31.81 2.24
CA ALA A 160 -38.18 -32.32 1.06
C ALA A 160 -38.78 -31.23 0.15
N GLY A 161 -38.07 -30.10 0.00
CA GLY A 161 -38.49 -28.96 -0.82
C GLY A 161 -39.36 -27.92 -0.12
N GLU A 162 -39.80 -28.19 1.11
CA GLU A 162 -40.70 -27.30 1.86
C GLU A 162 -39.95 -26.52 2.95
N PRO A 163 -40.19 -25.21 3.11
CA PRO A 163 -39.53 -24.39 4.12
C PRO A 163 -39.98 -24.79 5.54
N ILE A 164 -39.02 -24.91 6.46
CA ILE A 164 -39.29 -25.17 7.88
C ILE A 164 -39.69 -23.85 8.54
N LYS A 165 -41.00 -23.62 8.62
CA LYS A 165 -41.60 -22.37 9.10
C LYS A 165 -41.14 -21.94 10.49
N GLU A 166 -40.81 -22.89 11.36
CA GLU A 166 -40.28 -22.63 12.70
C GLU A 166 -38.92 -21.91 12.63
N VAL A 167 -38.02 -22.36 11.77
CA VAL A 167 -36.68 -21.77 11.61
C VAL A 167 -36.80 -20.38 10.98
N PHE A 168 -37.64 -20.23 9.94
CA PHE A 168 -37.93 -18.92 9.36
C PHE A 168 -38.51 -17.94 10.38
N ARG A 169 -39.43 -18.37 11.26
CA ARG A 169 -39.98 -17.53 12.34
C ARG A 169 -38.92 -17.08 13.35
N ILE A 170 -37.97 -17.95 13.69
CA ILE A 170 -36.85 -17.60 14.57
C ILE A 170 -35.98 -16.52 13.91
N ILE A 171 -35.62 -16.70 12.64
CA ILE A 171 -34.81 -15.71 11.91
C ILE A 171 -35.59 -14.39 11.80
N GLU A 172 -36.84 -14.45 11.36
CA GLU A 172 -37.71 -13.28 11.24
C GLU A 172 -37.79 -12.50 12.56
N GLY A 173 -37.93 -13.18 13.70
CA GLY A 173 -38.02 -12.52 15.01
C GLY A 173 -36.74 -11.77 15.44
N ASN A 174 -35.57 -12.09 14.84
CA ASN A 174 -34.28 -11.57 15.26
C ASN A 174 -33.65 -10.56 14.29
N VAL A 175 -34.23 -10.35 13.10
CA VAL A 175 -33.70 -9.42 12.10
C VAL A 175 -34.50 -8.13 11.98
N ARG A 176 -33.80 -7.01 11.80
CA ARG A 176 -34.38 -5.67 11.57
C ARG A 176 -34.86 -5.50 10.14
N ILE A 177 -34.09 -6.01 9.17
CA ILE A 177 -34.35 -5.92 7.74
C ILE A 177 -34.96 -7.24 7.25
N LYS A 178 -36.22 -7.21 6.80
CA LYS A 178 -36.95 -8.45 6.44
C LYS A 178 -36.58 -9.02 5.07
N ASP A 179 -35.84 -8.28 4.25
CA ASP A 179 -35.34 -8.74 2.96
C ASP A 179 -34.48 -10.01 3.10
N VAL A 180 -33.87 -10.22 4.27
CA VAL A 180 -33.20 -11.46 4.69
C VAL A 180 -34.02 -12.71 4.38
N LEU A 181 -35.33 -12.68 4.63
CA LEU A 181 -36.21 -13.83 4.36
C LEU A 181 -36.33 -14.11 2.86
N GLY A 182 -36.43 -13.06 2.05
CA GLY A 182 -36.43 -13.16 0.59
C GLY A 182 -35.10 -13.70 0.06
N ASP A 183 -33.98 -13.23 0.61
CA ASP A 183 -32.65 -13.69 0.24
C ASP A 183 -32.43 -15.18 0.59
N LEU A 184 -32.98 -15.67 1.72
CA LEU A 184 -32.97 -17.10 2.05
C LEU A 184 -33.73 -17.95 1.01
N HIS A 185 -34.86 -17.46 0.50
CA HIS A 185 -35.57 -18.11 -0.59
C HIS A 185 -34.75 -18.07 -1.90
N ALA A 186 -34.09 -16.95 -2.19
CA ALA A 186 -33.21 -16.79 -3.34
C ALA A 186 -32.02 -17.77 -3.28
N GLN A 187 -31.40 -17.96 -2.11
CA GLN A 187 -30.34 -18.95 -1.88
C GLN A 187 -30.84 -20.37 -2.18
N TYR A 188 -32.04 -20.74 -1.74
CA TYR A 188 -32.60 -22.05 -2.02
C TYR A 188 -32.91 -22.25 -3.52
N ALA A 189 -33.43 -21.23 -4.20
CA ALA A 189 -33.66 -21.25 -5.64
C ALA A 189 -32.37 -21.41 -6.44
N ALA A 190 -31.28 -20.75 -6.01
CA ALA A 190 -29.95 -20.91 -6.59
C ALA A 190 -29.44 -22.34 -6.44
N ASN A 191 -29.53 -22.94 -5.25
CA ASN A 191 -29.14 -24.34 -5.05
C ASN A 191 -29.99 -25.31 -5.87
N THR A 192 -31.28 -25.06 -6.01
CA THR A 192 -32.18 -25.88 -6.84
C THR A 192 -31.76 -25.85 -8.32
N THR A 193 -31.26 -24.69 -8.80
CA THR A 193 -30.66 -24.58 -10.14
C THR A 193 -29.43 -25.49 -10.27
N GLY A 194 -28.55 -25.46 -9.28
CA GLY A 194 -27.37 -26.33 -9.22
C GLY A 194 -27.72 -27.82 -9.22
N VAL A 195 -28.68 -28.22 -8.39
CA VAL A 195 -29.24 -29.58 -8.33
C VAL A 195 -29.71 -30.02 -9.72
N ALA A 196 -30.54 -29.21 -10.38
CA ALA A 196 -31.11 -29.57 -11.68
C ALA A 196 -30.03 -29.75 -12.77
N ARG A 197 -28.97 -28.92 -12.76
CA ARG A 197 -27.87 -28.99 -13.72
C ARG A 197 -26.95 -30.17 -13.47
N MET A 198 -26.58 -30.45 -12.22
CA MET A 198 -25.81 -31.65 -11.87
C MET A 198 -26.57 -32.94 -12.22
N GLN A 199 -27.88 -32.98 -11.96
CA GLN A 199 -28.72 -34.10 -12.38
C GLN A 199 -28.81 -34.24 -13.91
N ALA A 200 -28.76 -33.14 -14.67
CA ALA A 200 -28.73 -33.19 -16.13
C ALA A 200 -27.42 -33.80 -16.64
N LEU A 201 -26.28 -33.44 -16.05
CA LEU A 201 -24.98 -34.06 -16.36
C LEU A 201 -25.00 -35.55 -16.01
N ALA A 202 -25.54 -35.93 -14.85
CA ALA A 202 -25.65 -37.33 -14.45
C ALA A 202 -26.56 -38.14 -15.38
N ARG A 203 -27.71 -37.59 -15.82
CA ARG A 203 -28.57 -38.23 -16.83
C ARG A 203 -27.88 -38.44 -18.17
N GLN A 204 -27.00 -37.52 -18.57
CA GLN A 204 -26.34 -37.59 -19.87
C GLN A 204 -25.13 -38.53 -19.89
N TYR A 205 -24.33 -38.53 -18.83
CA TYR A 205 -23.05 -39.24 -18.78
C TYR A 205 -23.03 -40.45 -17.84
N GLY A 206 -24.03 -40.58 -16.96
CA GLY A 206 -24.06 -41.53 -15.86
C GLY A 206 -23.34 -41.03 -14.60
N ALA A 207 -23.79 -41.48 -13.42
CA ALA A 207 -23.22 -41.07 -12.14
C ALA A 207 -21.75 -41.50 -11.97
N GLU A 208 -21.39 -42.71 -12.40
CA GLU A 208 -20.02 -43.23 -12.31
C GLU A 208 -19.04 -42.40 -13.15
N GLN A 209 -19.39 -42.08 -14.40
CA GLN A 209 -18.55 -41.27 -15.28
C GLN A 209 -18.42 -39.83 -14.77
N LEU A 210 -19.50 -39.26 -14.23
CA LEU A 210 -19.48 -37.93 -13.62
C LEU A 210 -18.52 -37.90 -12.41
N ALA A 211 -18.63 -38.88 -11.50
CA ALA A 211 -17.75 -39.01 -10.34
C ALA A 211 -16.28 -39.23 -10.74
N ALA A 212 -16.02 -40.04 -11.76
CA ALA A 212 -14.68 -40.24 -12.31
C ALA A 212 -14.09 -38.94 -12.87
N CYS A 213 -14.88 -38.15 -13.61
CA CYS A 213 -14.48 -36.84 -14.10
C CYS A 213 -14.18 -35.87 -12.93
N MET A 214 -15.03 -35.81 -11.89
CA MET A 214 -14.80 -34.96 -10.71
C MET A 214 -13.48 -35.33 -10.00
N SER A 215 -13.22 -36.61 -9.80
CA SER A 215 -11.95 -37.10 -9.23
C SER A 215 -10.74 -36.70 -10.08
N GLU A 216 -10.84 -36.85 -11.40
CA GLU A 216 -9.77 -36.47 -12.33
C GLU A 216 -9.53 -34.95 -12.36
N ILE A 217 -10.59 -34.12 -12.25
CA ILE A 217 -10.47 -32.66 -12.13
C ILE A 217 -9.62 -32.30 -10.91
N LEU A 218 -9.92 -32.90 -9.75
CA LEU A 218 -9.17 -32.66 -8.51
C LEU A 218 -7.72 -33.13 -8.62
N ALA A 219 -7.48 -34.29 -9.24
CA ALA A 219 -6.14 -34.84 -9.44
C ALA A 219 -5.28 -33.93 -10.33
N ARG A 220 -5.82 -33.49 -11.49
CA ARG A 220 -5.11 -32.58 -12.41
C ARG A 220 -4.84 -31.22 -11.78
N SER A 221 -5.82 -30.68 -11.05
CA SER A 221 -5.68 -29.36 -10.42
C SER A 221 -4.64 -29.37 -9.30
N HIS A 222 -4.56 -30.48 -8.54
CA HIS A 222 -3.50 -30.69 -7.57
C HIS A 222 -2.13 -30.79 -8.22
N GLN A 223 -2.00 -31.60 -9.27
CA GLN A 223 -0.73 -31.76 -9.98
C GLN A 223 -0.24 -30.43 -10.57
N ALA A 224 -1.14 -29.65 -11.17
CA ALA A 224 -0.82 -28.32 -11.67
C ALA A 224 -0.34 -27.37 -10.55
N MET A 225 -0.91 -27.46 -9.35
CA MET A 225 -0.49 -26.64 -8.22
C MET A 225 0.88 -27.07 -7.70
N VAL A 226 1.15 -28.38 -7.61
CA VAL A 226 2.47 -28.92 -7.23
C VAL A 226 3.55 -28.42 -8.20
N GLU A 227 3.28 -28.48 -9.50
CA GLU A 227 4.19 -27.97 -10.53
C GLU A 227 4.41 -26.46 -10.42
N ALA A 228 3.35 -25.68 -10.19
CA ALA A 228 3.46 -24.24 -10.02
C ALA A 228 4.23 -23.84 -8.74
N ILE A 229 4.07 -24.60 -7.65
CA ILE A 229 4.84 -24.40 -6.41
C ILE A 229 6.32 -24.71 -6.64
N ALA A 230 6.65 -25.73 -7.45
CA ALA A 230 8.04 -26.09 -7.75
C ALA A 230 8.81 -25.00 -8.52
N GLU A 231 8.12 -24.06 -9.16
CA GLU A 231 8.74 -22.88 -9.78
C GLU A 231 9.16 -21.80 -8.78
N LEU A 232 8.62 -21.83 -7.55
CA LEU A 232 8.94 -20.85 -6.52
C LEU A 232 10.26 -21.23 -5.83
N PRO A 233 11.11 -20.24 -5.48
CA PRO A 233 12.28 -20.49 -4.63
C PRO A 233 11.88 -21.15 -3.31
N LYS A 234 12.52 -22.27 -2.97
CA LYS A 234 12.34 -22.95 -1.69
C LYS A 234 12.93 -22.13 -0.55
N GLY A 235 12.26 -22.15 0.59
CA GLY A 235 12.72 -21.48 1.80
C GLY A 235 11.57 -20.99 2.67
N THR A 236 11.93 -20.33 3.77
CA THR A 236 10.98 -19.65 4.65
C THR A 236 11.21 -18.15 4.57
N TYR A 237 10.14 -17.43 4.24
CA TYR A 237 10.14 -15.99 4.02
C TYR A 237 9.26 -15.31 5.05
N HIS A 238 9.80 -14.28 5.68
CA HIS A 238 9.12 -13.57 6.76
C HIS A 238 8.62 -12.22 6.27
N PHE A 239 7.38 -11.89 6.60
CA PHE A 239 6.83 -10.57 6.36
C PHE A 239 5.98 -10.14 7.55
N HIS A 240 5.97 -8.84 7.82
CA HIS A 240 5.17 -8.26 8.89
C HIS A 240 4.45 -7.01 8.37
N ASP A 241 3.23 -6.80 8.86
CA ASP A 241 2.45 -5.58 8.67
C ASP A 241 1.59 -5.35 9.93
N VAL A 242 0.88 -4.23 10.00
CA VAL A 242 0.05 -3.86 11.15
C VAL A 242 -1.34 -3.43 10.71
N LEU A 243 -2.37 -3.88 11.43
CA LEU A 243 -3.66 -3.19 11.47
C LEU A 243 -3.49 -1.98 12.40
N ASP A 244 -3.85 -0.78 11.94
CA ASP A 244 -3.65 0.47 12.68
C ASP A 244 -4.37 0.49 14.03
N ASP A 245 -5.62 0.04 14.07
CA ASP A 245 -6.43 -0.01 15.29
C ASP A 245 -7.64 -0.96 15.16
N VAL A 246 -8.26 -1.28 16.30
CA VAL A 246 -9.57 -1.95 16.38
C VAL A 246 -10.63 -1.01 16.96
N GLY A 247 -10.48 0.29 16.73
CA GLY A 247 -11.26 1.36 17.34
C GLY A 247 -10.38 2.47 17.93
N PRO A 248 -10.98 3.60 18.33
CA PRO A 248 -10.24 4.73 18.87
C PRO A 248 -9.40 4.33 20.09
N ASP A 249 -8.20 4.91 20.20
CA ASP A 249 -7.30 4.73 21.34
C ASP A 249 -6.87 3.27 21.64
N THR A 250 -6.87 2.40 20.62
CA THR A 250 -6.38 1.03 20.74
C THR A 250 -5.00 0.85 20.11
N ASP A 251 -4.21 -0.07 20.67
CA ASP A 251 -2.90 -0.42 20.11
C ASP A 251 -3.05 -1.12 18.75
N PRO A 252 -2.12 -0.87 17.81
CA PRO A 252 -2.05 -1.61 16.55
C PRO A 252 -2.04 -3.13 16.75
N VAL A 253 -2.57 -3.86 15.77
CA VAL A 253 -2.53 -5.34 15.77
C VAL A 253 -1.44 -5.81 14.82
N PRO A 254 -0.38 -6.47 15.30
CA PRO A 254 0.67 -6.99 14.43
C PRO A 254 0.18 -8.24 13.69
N PHE A 255 0.46 -8.28 12.38
CA PHE A 255 0.29 -9.45 11.51
C PHE A 255 1.69 -9.95 11.14
N VAL A 256 2.01 -11.18 11.54
CA VAL A 256 3.34 -11.77 11.35
C VAL A 256 3.17 -13.09 10.62
N LEU A 257 3.83 -13.23 9.48
CA LEU A 257 3.78 -14.42 8.65
C LEU A 257 5.18 -14.99 8.42
N ALA A 258 5.31 -16.30 8.60
CA ALA A 258 6.36 -17.12 8.02
C ALA A 258 5.76 -17.98 6.90
N LEU A 259 6.12 -17.67 5.65
CA LEU A 259 5.68 -18.42 4.47
C LEU A 259 6.77 -19.40 4.07
N THR A 260 6.50 -20.70 4.19
CA THR A 260 7.44 -21.75 3.79
C THR A 260 7.02 -22.38 2.47
N VAL A 261 7.91 -22.35 1.49
CA VAL A 261 7.78 -23.03 0.20
C VAL A 261 8.61 -24.31 0.26
N ASP A 262 7.95 -25.45 0.11
CA ASP A 262 8.57 -26.79 0.10
C ASP A 262 8.05 -27.63 -1.08
N ASP A 263 8.50 -28.88 -1.21
CA ASP A 263 8.18 -29.80 -2.31
C ASP A 263 6.67 -30.03 -2.48
N GLY A 264 6.05 -29.22 -3.35
CA GLY A 264 4.63 -29.29 -3.71
C GLY A 264 3.67 -28.72 -2.65
N ARG A 265 4.19 -28.04 -1.62
CA ARG A 265 3.39 -27.51 -0.50
C ARG A 265 3.83 -26.12 -0.10
N ILE A 266 2.86 -25.27 0.28
CA ILE A 266 3.11 -23.99 0.93
C ILE A 266 2.49 -24.01 2.32
N VAL A 267 3.24 -23.54 3.33
CA VAL A 267 2.76 -23.37 4.71
C VAL A 267 2.77 -21.88 5.05
N CYS A 268 1.60 -21.34 5.40
CA CYS A 268 1.46 -20.00 5.96
C CYS A 268 1.32 -20.10 7.49
N ASP A 269 2.41 -19.84 8.21
CA ASP A 269 2.43 -19.84 9.67
C ASP A 269 2.30 -18.41 10.23
N TRP A 270 1.21 -18.16 10.93
CA TRP A 270 0.86 -16.88 11.53
C TRP A 270 1.29 -16.77 13.01
N THR A 271 2.12 -17.68 13.50
CA THR A 271 2.72 -17.59 14.83
C THR A 271 3.45 -16.26 15.01
N GLY A 272 3.09 -15.52 16.07
CA GLY A 272 3.59 -14.17 16.35
C GLY A 272 2.61 -13.06 16.00
N THR A 273 1.53 -13.35 15.27
CA THR A 273 0.39 -12.44 15.12
C THR A 273 -0.23 -12.10 16.47
N GLY A 274 -0.69 -10.87 16.63
CA GLY A 274 -1.20 -10.33 17.90
C GLY A 274 -2.36 -11.15 18.50
N PRO A 275 -2.64 -10.99 19.80
CA PRO A 275 -3.72 -11.70 20.46
C PRO A 275 -5.09 -11.25 19.95
N GLN A 276 -6.11 -12.09 20.13
CA GLN A 276 -7.50 -11.69 19.93
C GLN A 276 -7.82 -10.39 20.71
N ARG A 277 -8.71 -9.57 20.17
CA ARG A 277 -9.12 -8.29 20.75
C ARG A 277 -10.57 -8.35 21.22
N PRO A 278 -10.95 -7.61 22.28
CA PRO A 278 -12.34 -7.45 22.71
C PRO A 278 -13.08 -6.47 21.79
N ALA A 279 -13.12 -6.79 20.50
CA ALA A 279 -13.68 -5.96 19.43
C ALA A 279 -14.32 -6.86 18.36
N GLY A 280 -15.37 -6.38 17.69
CA GLY A 280 -16.13 -7.12 16.69
C GLY A 280 -15.45 -7.29 15.34
N ILE A 281 -14.12 -7.45 15.33
CA ILE A 281 -13.29 -7.40 14.13
C ILE A 281 -12.25 -8.54 14.07
N ASN A 282 -12.25 -9.49 15.02
CA ASN A 282 -11.34 -10.64 14.95
C ASN A 282 -11.58 -11.49 13.68
N ALA A 283 -10.54 -12.14 13.16
CA ALA A 283 -10.63 -13.01 12.00
C ALA A 283 -10.57 -14.50 12.41
N TYR A 284 -11.67 -15.23 12.25
CA TYR A 284 -11.65 -16.69 12.42
C TYR A 284 -10.79 -17.39 11.36
N LEU A 285 -10.24 -18.55 11.72
CA LEU A 285 -9.26 -19.28 10.90
C LEU A 285 -9.72 -19.53 9.46
N GLN A 286 -11.00 -19.82 9.23
CA GLN A 286 -11.52 -20.06 7.88
C GLN A 286 -11.36 -18.80 6.99
N TYR A 287 -11.51 -17.61 7.56
CA TYR A 287 -11.29 -16.36 6.84
C TYR A 287 -9.81 -16.12 6.53
N THR A 288 -8.93 -16.43 7.49
CA THR A 288 -7.48 -16.40 7.31
C THR A 288 -7.02 -17.35 6.20
N ARG A 289 -7.57 -18.57 6.19
CA ARG A 289 -7.36 -19.56 5.13
C ARG A 289 -7.76 -19.00 3.76
N SER A 290 -8.93 -18.38 3.68
CA SER A 290 -9.45 -17.85 2.41
C SER A 290 -8.47 -16.92 1.71
N TYR A 291 -7.93 -15.92 2.42
CA TYR A 291 -7.05 -14.94 1.79
C TYR A 291 -5.62 -15.44 1.60
N CYS A 292 -5.15 -16.39 2.41
CA CYS A 292 -3.90 -17.10 2.12
C CYS A 292 -3.99 -17.86 0.80
N ILE A 293 -5.06 -18.64 0.62
CA ILE A 293 -5.30 -19.42 -0.59
C ILE A 293 -5.43 -18.49 -1.80
N ALA A 294 -6.19 -17.40 -1.65
CA ALA A 294 -6.39 -16.42 -2.72
C ALA A 294 -5.07 -15.80 -3.19
N ALA A 295 -4.23 -15.34 -2.26
CA ALA A 295 -2.95 -14.72 -2.58
C ALA A 295 -2.00 -15.70 -3.29
N ILE A 296 -1.87 -16.91 -2.76
CA ILE A 296 -1.01 -17.93 -3.35
C ILE A 296 -1.51 -18.34 -4.73
N LYS A 297 -2.83 -18.56 -4.90
CA LYS A 297 -3.43 -18.90 -6.19
C LYS A 297 -3.22 -17.79 -7.23
N ALA A 298 -3.36 -16.53 -6.84
CA ALA A 298 -3.16 -15.39 -7.73
C ALA A 298 -1.73 -15.34 -8.31
N VAL A 299 -0.74 -15.78 -7.53
CA VAL A 299 0.68 -15.79 -7.94
C VAL A 299 1.07 -17.06 -8.71
N THR A 300 0.46 -18.20 -8.38
CA THR A 300 0.81 -19.51 -8.94
C THR A 300 -0.05 -19.89 -10.14
N LEU A 301 -1.37 -19.96 -9.95
CA LEU A 301 -2.34 -20.44 -10.94
C LEU A 301 -3.51 -19.44 -11.13
N PRO A 302 -3.24 -18.20 -11.59
CA PRO A 302 -4.27 -17.14 -11.65
C PRO A 302 -5.46 -17.48 -12.55
N LYS A 303 -5.23 -18.25 -13.63
CA LYS A 303 -6.25 -18.59 -14.64
C LYS A 303 -6.93 -19.94 -14.41
N SER A 304 -6.41 -20.76 -13.50
CA SER A 304 -6.99 -22.08 -13.24
C SER A 304 -8.25 -21.94 -12.38
N PRO A 305 -9.32 -22.69 -12.68
CA PRO A 305 -10.48 -22.75 -11.78
C PRO A 305 -10.08 -23.24 -10.40
N GLN A 306 -10.61 -22.63 -9.35
CA GLN A 306 -10.35 -23.06 -7.98
C GLN A 306 -11.19 -24.29 -7.63
N ASN A 307 -10.55 -25.27 -7.00
CA ASN A 307 -11.19 -26.45 -6.45
C ASN A 307 -10.32 -27.01 -5.32
N TYR A 308 -10.82 -28.07 -4.67
CA TYR A 308 -10.13 -28.67 -3.54
C TYR A 308 -8.74 -29.24 -3.87
N GLY A 309 -8.49 -29.59 -5.14
CA GLY A 309 -7.19 -30.07 -5.61
C GLY A 309 -6.09 -29.04 -5.45
N ILE A 310 -6.37 -27.76 -5.72
CA ILE A 310 -5.44 -26.64 -5.48
C ILE A 310 -5.33 -26.34 -3.99
N ILE A 311 -6.48 -26.26 -3.30
CA ILE A 311 -6.56 -25.81 -1.91
C ILE A 311 -5.75 -26.70 -0.97
N ARG A 312 -5.76 -28.02 -1.19
CA ARG A 312 -5.07 -28.97 -0.31
C ARG A 312 -3.53 -28.88 -0.33
N CYS A 313 -2.93 -28.15 -1.28
CA CYS A 313 -1.48 -27.89 -1.30
C CYS A 313 -1.06 -26.76 -0.35
N ILE A 314 -2.01 -26.05 0.25
CA ILE A 314 -1.76 -24.86 1.06
C ILE A 314 -2.20 -25.14 2.50
N GLU A 315 -1.25 -25.13 3.42
CA GLU A 315 -1.49 -25.26 4.85
C GLU A 315 -1.47 -23.89 5.53
N ILE A 316 -2.39 -23.67 6.47
CA ILE A 316 -2.47 -22.45 7.27
C ILE A 316 -2.40 -22.84 8.74
N VAL A 317 -1.42 -22.29 9.43
CA VAL A 317 -1.17 -22.49 10.86
C VAL A 317 -1.37 -21.15 11.57
N ALA A 318 -2.18 -21.14 12.62
CA ALA A 318 -2.37 -19.96 13.47
C ALA A 318 -2.67 -20.41 14.90
N PRO A 319 -1.98 -19.89 15.93
CA PRO A 319 -2.27 -20.23 17.31
C PRO A 319 -3.71 -19.87 17.70
N LYS A 320 -4.41 -20.77 18.41
CA LYS A 320 -5.74 -20.47 18.96
C LYS A 320 -5.64 -19.35 19.99
N GLY A 321 -6.54 -18.38 19.93
CA GLY A 321 -6.50 -17.15 20.73
C GLY A 321 -5.69 -16.00 20.11
N SER A 322 -5.09 -16.22 18.92
CA SER A 322 -4.55 -15.12 18.12
C SER A 322 -5.67 -14.35 17.41
N TYR A 323 -5.37 -13.15 16.93
CA TYR A 323 -6.32 -12.30 16.21
C TYR A 323 -6.87 -12.94 14.92
N VAL A 324 -6.07 -13.81 14.30
CA VAL A 324 -6.38 -14.55 13.06
C VAL A 324 -6.85 -16.00 13.30
N ASN A 325 -7.02 -16.39 14.57
CA ASN A 325 -7.65 -17.64 15.01
C ASN A 325 -8.15 -17.51 16.47
N PRO A 326 -9.14 -16.65 16.74
CA PRO A 326 -9.62 -16.39 18.09
C PRO A 326 -10.32 -17.60 18.72
N HIS A 327 -10.58 -17.54 20.03
CA HIS A 327 -11.40 -18.53 20.70
C HIS A 327 -12.86 -18.46 20.21
N PRO A 328 -13.58 -19.60 20.11
CA PRO A 328 -15.02 -19.61 19.85
C PRO A 328 -15.76 -18.68 20.80
N GLY A 329 -16.63 -17.84 20.23
CA GLY A 329 -17.40 -16.84 20.97
C GLY A 329 -16.81 -15.44 20.91
N ALA A 330 -15.59 -15.25 20.38
CA ALA A 330 -15.07 -13.92 20.09
C ALA A 330 -15.88 -13.23 18.99
N ALA A 331 -16.12 -11.93 19.16
CA ALA A 331 -16.79 -11.09 18.18
C ALA A 331 -15.94 -10.89 16.90
N SER A 332 -16.60 -10.85 15.75
CA SER A 332 -16.00 -10.89 14.41
C SER A 332 -16.85 -10.26 13.30
N GLY A 333 -17.95 -9.58 13.61
CA GLY A 333 -18.91 -9.03 12.65
C GLY A 333 -18.22 -8.24 11.52
N ALA A 334 -17.37 -7.28 11.87
CA ALA A 334 -16.60 -6.46 10.95
C ALA A 334 -15.33 -7.12 10.38
N ARG A 335 -15.16 -8.45 10.49
CA ARG A 335 -13.93 -9.16 10.06
C ARG A 335 -13.50 -8.90 8.63
N ALA A 336 -14.40 -8.43 7.76
CA ALA A 336 -14.11 -8.10 6.37
C ALA A 336 -12.97 -7.10 6.22
N VAL A 337 -12.76 -6.26 7.23
CA VAL A 337 -11.62 -5.34 7.32
C VAL A 337 -10.26 -6.05 7.21
N ASN A 338 -10.17 -7.29 7.69
CA ASN A 338 -8.92 -8.05 7.70
C ASN A 338 -8.56 -8.65 6.34
N ALA A 339 -9.48 -8.66 5.37
CA ALA A 339 -9.30 -9.26 4.05
C ALA A 339 -8.03 -8.76 3.35
N ASN A 340 -7.92 -7.43 3.24
CA ASN A 340 -6.78 -6.73 2.67
C ASN A 340 -5.49 -7.11 3.41
N ARG A 341 -5.50 -7.04 4.74
CA ARG A 341 -4.28 -7.23 5.54
C ARG A 341 -3.71 -8.64 5.40
N ILE A 342 -4.55 -9.66 5.50
CA ILE A 342 -4.11 -11.06 5.41
C ILE A 342 -3.56 -11.34 4.01
N TYR A 343 -4.26 -10.89 2.97
CA TYR A 343 -3.82 -11.05 1.59
C TYR A 343 -2.50 -10.33 1.31
N GLU A 344 -2.38 -9.08 1.75
CA GLU A 344 -1.22 -8.24 1.50
C GLU A 344 0.02 -8.74 2.25
N VAL A 345 -0.11 -9.25 3.47
CA VAL A 345 1.03 -9.85 4.20
C VAL A 345 1.57 -11.08 3.47
N VAL A 346 0.69 -11.91 2.89
CA VAL A 346 1.11 -13.04 2.04
C VAL A 346 1.78 -12.54 0.76
N MET A 347 1.23 -11.50 0.12
CA MET A 347 1.86 -10.86 -1.04
C MET A 347 3.22 -10.26 -0.71
N GLY A 348 3.41 -9.66 0.45
CA GLY A 348 4.68 -9.09 0.91
C GLY A 348 5.75 -10.16 1.12
N ALA A 349 5.37 -11.34 1.62
CA ALA A 349 6.29 -12.49 1.68
C ALA A 349 6.65 -13.00 0.27
N LEU A 350 5.65 -13.14 -0.62
CA LEU A 350 5.87 -13.57 -2.01
C LEU A 350 6.66 -12.54 -2.84
N ALA A 351 6.56 -11.25 -2.52
CA ALA A 351 7.30 -10.17 -3.18
C ALA A 351 8.81 -10.32 -3.03
N GLN A 352 9.28 -11.00 -1.99
CA GLN A 352 10.72 -11.25 -1.77
C GLN A 352 11.30 -12.27 -2.76
N ILE A 353 10.45 -13.12 -3.36
CA ILE A 353 10.89 -14.22 -4.23
C ILE A 353 10.38 -14.13 -5.67
N VAL A 354 9.19 -13.58 -5.86
CA VAL A 354 8.57 -13.37 -7.17
C VAL A 354 7.95 -11.97 -7.25
N PRO A 355 8.74 -10.89 -7.05
CA PRO A 355 8.23 -9.50 -7.07
C PRO A 355 7.50 -9.16 -8.38
N ASP A 356 7.81 -9.90 -9.43
CA ASP A 356 7.28 -9.74 -10.77
C ASP A 356 5.89 -10.34 -11.00
N ARG A 357 5.38 -11.12 -10.02
CA ARG A 357 4.08 -11.82 -10.08
C ARG A 357 3.08 -11.30 -9.03
N VAL A 358 3.46 -10.29 -8.23
CA VAL A 358 2.66 -9.74 -7.13
C VAL A 358 2.26 -8.29 -7.38
N ILE A 359 1.34 -7.79 -6.56
CA ILE A 359 0.97 -6.37 -6.48
C ILE A 359 1.49 -5.76 -5.17
N ALA A 360 1.71 -4.45 -5.15
CA ALA A 360 1.96 -3.68 -3.94
C ALA A 360 0.70 -3.62 -3.04
N ALA A 361 0.83 -3.09 -1.82
CA ALA A 361 -0.33 -2.93 -0.94
C ALA A 361 -1.36 -1.96 -1.53
N SER A 362 -2.64 -2.21 -1.26
CA SER A 362 -3.77 -1.39 -1.71
C SER A 362 -4.27 -0.49 -0.59
N SER A 363 -5.25 0.37 -0.90
CA SER A 363 -5.79 1.41 0.02
C SER A 363 -6.30 0.92 1.38
N GLY A 364 -6.44 -0.38 1.59
CA GLY A 364 -7.13 -0.98 2.72
C GLY A 364 -8.65 -0.97 2.53
N PHE A 365 -9.33 -1.56 3.51
CA PHE A 365 -10.79 -1.66 3.51
C PHE A 365 -11.44 -0.33 3.89
N CYS A 366 -12.47 0.08 3.13
CA CYS A 366 -13.28 1.25 3.46
C CYS A 366 -14.72 1.05 2.98
N ASN A 367 -15.57 0.55 3.89
CA ASN A 367 -16.97 0.26 3.62
C ASN A 367 -17.87 0.80 4.74
N PRO A 368 -18.13 2.11 4.77
CA PRO A 368 -19.02 2.69 5.77
C PRO A 368 -20.47 2.22 5.53
N LYS A 369 -21.24 2.15 6.61
CA LYS A 369 -22.68 1.82 6.56
C LYS A 369 -23.47 2.89 7.28
N VAL A 370 -24.63 3.24 6.75
CA VAL A 370 -25.58 4.13 7.42
C VAL A 370 -26.86 3.38 7.73
N SER A 371 -27.41 3.63 8.91
CA SER A 371 -28.65 2.99 9.34
C SER A 371 -29.53 3.94 10.12
N GLY A 372 -30.82 3.62 10.13
CA GLY A 372 -31.83 4.36 10.88
C GLY A 372 -33.09 3.54 11.11
N THR A 373 -33.92 4.00 12.03
CA THR A 373 -35.12 3.28 12.49
C THR A 373 -36.23 3.27 11.46
N LEU A 374 -36.57 4.40 10.85
CA LEU A 374 -37.55 4.50 9.78
C LEU A 374 -37.03 5.43 8.68
N SER A 375 -37.03 4.93 7.44
CA SER A 375 -36.82 5.76 6.26
C SER A 375 -38.07 6.61 6.03
N PRO A 376 -37.94 7.92 5.77
CA PRO A 376 -39.08 8.78 5.44
C PRO A 376 -39.70 8.42 4.09
N TYR A 377 -38.96 7.72 3.22
CA TYR A 377 -39.42 7.33 1.89
C TYR A 377 -40.24 6.04 1.89
N THR A 378 -39.86 5.06 2.72
CA THR A 378 -40.46 3.72 2.71
C THR A 378 -41.24 3.39 3.98
N GLY A 379 -41.08 4.15 5.06
CA GLY A 379 -41.66 3.86 6.37
C GLY A 379 -41.11 2.59 7.02
N LYS A 380 -39.93 2.11 6.60
CA LYS A 380 -39.28 0.89 7.09
C LYS A 380 -37.88 1.19 7.63
N PRO A 381 -37.33 0.37 8.54
CA PRO A 381 -35.91 0.43 8.88
C PRO A 381 -35.05 0.26 7.63
N PHE A 382 -33.89 0.90 7.64
CA PHE A 382 -32.94 0.81 6.54
C PHE A 382 -31.51 0.65 7.08
N LEU A 383 -30.72 -0.06 6.28
CA LEU A 383 -29.28 -0.17 6.39
C LEU A 383 -28.76 -0.10 4.97
N ALA A 384 -27.90 0.86 4.70
CA ALA A 384 -27.37 1.09 3.37
C ALA A 384 -25.84 1.11 3.40
N TRP A 385 -25.27 0.43 2.41
CA TRP A 385 -23.84 0.36 2.21
C TRP A 385 -23.38 1.59 1.46
N MET A 386 -22.35 2.22 2.00
CA MET A 386 -21.83 3.49 1.51
C MET A 386 -20.38 3.30 1.02
N SER A 387 -20.06 2.14 0.44
CA SER A 387 -18.71 1.75 0.03
C SER A 387 -17.92 2.90 -0.64
N ALA A 388 -16.66 3.04 -0.23
CA ALA A 388 -15.76 4.09 -0.67
C ALA A 388 -14.33 3.53 -0.81
N ILE A 389 -14.13 2.66 -1.80
CA ILE A 389 -12.88 1.91 -1.97
C ILE A 389 -11.89 2.70 -2.82
N GLY A 390 -10.64 2.77 -2.34
CA GLY A 390 -9.57 3.54 -2.96
C GLY A 390 -8.82 2.77 -4.05
N GLY A 391 -7.51 3.01 -4.13
CA GLY A 391 -6.66 2.49 -5.18
C GLY A 391 -6.03 1.13 -4.88
N VAL A 392 -5.84 0.32 -5.92
CA VAL A 392 -5.08 -0.95 -5.84
C VAL A 392 -3.59 -0.69 -5.98
N GLY A 393 -2.75 -1.50 -5.33
CA GLY A 393 -1.30 -1.40 -5.48
C GLY A 393 -0.81 -1.69 -6.91
N ALA A 394 0.26 -1.01 -7.31
CA ALA A 394 0.89 -1.19 -8.61
C ALA A 394 1.57 -2.56 -8.73
N HIS A 395 1.90 -2.95 -9.96
CA HIS A 395 2.76 -4.09 -10.22
C HIS A 395 3.68 -3.84 -11.41
N ARG A 396 4.59 -4.77 -11.69
CA ARG A 396 5.68 -4.56 -12.66
C ARG A 396 5.29 -4.21 -14.10
N HIS A 397 4.02 -4.35 -14.45
CA HIS A 397 3.55 -4.21 -15.83
C HIS A 397 2.67 -3.00 -16.07
N ARG A 398 2.09 -2.41 -15.03
CA ARG A 398 1.11 -1.32 -15.16
C ARG A 398 0.85 -0.67 -13.81
N ASP A 399 0.27 0.51 -13.88
CA ASP A 399 -0.20 1.24 -12.71
C ASP A 399 -1.33 0.46 -12.00
N GLY A 400 -1.49 0.74 -10.72
CA GLY A 400 -2.61 0.25 -9.94
C GLY A 400 -3.94 0.78 -10.47
N GLN A 401 -5.00 -0.01 -10.30
CA GLN A 401 -6.33 0.39 -10.74
C GLN A 401 -6.94 1.43 -9.78
N GLU A 402 -7.57 2.44 -10.36
CA GLU A 402 -8.25 3.52 -9.66
C GLU A 402 -9.60 3.06 -9.08
N ALA A 403 -9.94 3.51 -7.86
CA ALA A 403 -11.27 3.37 -7.25
C ALA A 403 -11.90 1.96 -7.38
N THR A 404 -11.09 0.92 -7.13
CA THR A 404 -11.51 -0.47 -7.22
C THR A 404 -11.00 -1.26 -6.03
N THR A 405 -11.58 -2.44 -5.82
CA THR A 405 -11.22 -3.28 -4.69
C THR A 405 -10.23 -4.37 -5.07
N SER A 406 -9.36 -4.67 -4.12
CA SER A 406 -8.51 -5.85 -4.06
C SER A 406 -8.44 -6.24 -2.59
N PRO A 407 -8.41 -7.53 -2.23
CA PRO A 407 -8.58 -8.70 -3.08
C PRO A 407 -10.06 -9.12 -3.28
N THR A 408 -11.03 -8.29 -2.89
CA THR A 408 -12.46 -8.65 -2.95
C THR A 408 -13.09 -8.29 -4.30
N ASN A 409 -14.23 -8.89 -4.64
CA ASN A 409 -14.93 -8.68 -5.93
C ASN A 409 -16.19 -7.82 -5.77
N GLY A 410 -16.08 -6.70 -5.06
CA GLY A 410 -17.18 -5.77 -4.83
C GLY A 410 -17.32 -4.72 -5.93
N THR A 411 -18.56 -4.39 -6.29
CA THR A 411 -18.90 -3.25 -7.14
C THR A 411 -19.20 -2.02 -6.29
N ASN A 412 -18.93 -0.84 -6.82
CA ASN A 412 -19.43 0.38 -6.20
C ASN A 412 -20.94 0.49 -6.43
N THR A 413 -21.69 0.82 -5.38
CA THR A 413 -23.13 1.08 -5.50
C THR A 413 -23.35 2.43 -6.20
N PRO A 414 -24.26 2.53 -7.19
CA PRO A 414 -24.60 3.81 -7.80
C PRO A 414 -25.08 4.83 -6.77
N VAL A 415 -24.79 6.12 -6.99
CA VAL A 415 -25.21 7.21 -6.10
C VAL A 415 -26.73 7.26 -5.97
N GLU A 416 -27.45 7.20 -7.10
CA GLU A 416 -28.91 7.22 -7.14
C GLU A 416 -29.54 6.08 -6.33
N VAL A 417 -28.93 4.89 -6.35
CA VAL A 417 -29.39 3.74 -5.56
C VAL A 417 -29.16 3.97 -4.07
N GLN A 418 -28.03 4.57 -3.68
CA GLN A 418 -27.77 4.90 -2.27
C GLN A 418 -28.76 5.93 -1.73
N GLU A 419 -29.00 7.02 -2.48
CA GLU A 419 -29.94 8.08 -2.09
C GLU A 419 -31.40 7.61 -2.08
N MET A 420 -31.76 6.67 -2.95
CA MET A 420 -33.10 6.06 -2.94
C MET A 420 -33.35 5.17 -1.71
N ASN A 421 -32.30 4.54 -1.19
CA ASN A 421 -32.42 3.55 -0.11
C ASN A 421 -31.99 4.06 1.27
N ALA A 422 -31.33 5.22 1.34
CA ALA A 422 -31.00 5.90 2.58
C ALA A 422 -31.19 7.42 2.46
N PRO A 423 -31.66 8.09 3.52
CA PRO A 423 -31.85 9.54 3.58
C PRO A 423 -30.52 10.28 3.75
N VAL A 424 -29.67 10.13 2.75
CA VAL A 424 -28.40 10.84 2.56
C VAL A 424 -28.44 11.55 1.21
N PHE A 425 -27.66 12.61 1.09
CA PHE A 425 -27.37 13.25 -0.18
C PHE A 425 -25.86 13.18 -0.42
N ILE A 426 -25.44 12.61 -1.54
CA ILE A 426 -24.02 12.43 -1.88
C ILE A 426 -23.55 13.68 -2.62
N GLU A 427 -22.83 14.55 -1.92
CA GLU A 427 -22.41 15.85 -2.45
C GLU A 427 -21.22 15.73 -3.41
N ARG A 428 -20.39 14.70 -3.23
CA ARG A 428 -19.12 14.56 -3.92
C ARG A 428 -18.70 13.09 -3.99
N MET A 429 -18.20 12.66 -5.14
CA MET A 429 -17.46 11.41 -5.31
C MET A 429 -16.36 11.61 -6.36
N GLU A 430 -15.10 11.67 -5.92
CA GLU A 430 -13.96 12.06 -6.79
C GLU A 430 -12.69 11.30 -6.41
N LEU A 431 -11.78 11.14 -7.38
CA LEU A 431 -10.40 10.72 -7.13
C LEU A 431 -9.66 11.83 -6.39
N ILE A 432 -8.77 11.47 -5.48
CA ILE A 432 -7.94 12.41 -4.72
C ILE A 432 -6.54 12.42 -5.37
N PRO A 433 -6.11 13.53 -6.00
CA PRO A 433 -4.79 13.64 -6.60
C PRO A 433 -3.67 13.34 -5.58
N ASP A 434 -2.54 12.84 -6.07
CA ASP A 434 -1.32 12.60 -5.27
C ASP A 434 -1.44 11.58 -4.13
N THR A 435 -2.54 10.83 -4.05
CA THR A 435 -2.70 9.79 -3.02
C THR A 435 -2.04 8.47 -3.36
N ALA A 436 -1.77 8.22 -4.63
CA ALA A 436 -1.15 6.99 -5.09
C ALA A 436 0.36 6.99 -4.85
N GLY A 437 0.89 5.86 -4.39
CA GLY A 437 2.33 5.68 -4.22
C GLY A 437 3.04 5.79 -5.55
N ALA A 438 4.03 6.70 -5.61
CA ALA A 438 4.81 6.93 -6.81
C ALA A 438 5.69 5.71 -7.13
N GLY A 439 5.90 5.45 -8.41
CA GLY A 439 6.79 4.40 -8.88
C GLY A 439 6.94 4.47 -10.39
N ARG A 440 7.82 3.65 -10.96
CA ARG A 440 7.83 3.41 -12.41
C ARG A 440 6.41 3.10 -12.89
N PHE A 441 5.70 2.32 -12.08
CA PHE A 441 4.26 2.19 -12.11
C PHE A 441 3.67 2.75 -10.81
N ARG A 442 2.73 3.68 -10.94
CA ARG A 442 2.06 4.35 -9.82
C ARG A 442 0.98 3.44 -9.24
N GLY A 443 0.72 3.47 -7.94
CA GLY A 443 -0.47 2.81 -7.37
C GLY A 443 -1.79 3.44 -7.87
N GLY A 444 -2.94 2.90 -7.48
CA GLY A 444 -4.21 3.59 -7.68
C GLY A 444 -4.40 4.73 -6.67
N LEU A 445 -5.19 5.74 -7.00
CA LEU A 445 -5.59 6.86 -6.17
C LEU A 445 -6.70 6.45 -5.22
N GLY A 446 -6.71 7.10 -4.06
CA GLY A 446 -7.86 7.13 -3.17
C GLY A 446 -9.00 7.94 -3.77
N ILE A 447 -10.18 7.76 -3.17
CA ILE A 447 -11.37 8.55 -3.44
C ILE A 447 -11.84 9.28 -2.19
N VAL A 448 -12.49 10.42 -2.42
CA VAL A 448 -13.33 11.10 -1.43
C VAL A 448 -14.78 10.90 -1.80
N LYS A 449 -15.59 10.53 -0.81
CA LYS A 449 -17.05 10.48 -0.92
C LYS A 449 -17.69 11.22 0.24
N THR A 450 -18.48 12.25 -0.07
CA THR A 450 -19.07 13.17 0.92
C THR A 450 -20.57 12.92 1.04
N TYR A 451 -21.04 12.72 2.26
CA TYR A 451 -22.44 12.44 2.57
C TYR A 451 -23.00 13.54 3.46
N ARG A 452 -24.08 14.18 3.04
CA ARG A 452 -24.92 14.99 3.91
C ARG A 452 -26.06 14.14 4.45
N PHE A 453 -26.21 14.11 5.77
CA PHE A 453 -27.28 13.34 6.42
C PHE A 453 -28.57 14.16 6.47
N LEU A 454 -29.71 13.54 6.13
CA LEU A 454 -31.01 14.22 6.08
C LEU A 454 -31.92 13.89 7.27
N GLN A 455 -31.50 12.96 8.13
CA GLN A 455 -32.20 12.61 9.36
C GLN A 455 -31.23 12.05 10.42
N PRO A 456 -31.68 11.89 11.69
CA PRO A 456 -30.90 11.18 12.70
C PRO A 456 -30.58 9.75 12.27
N MET A 457 -29.30 9.42 12.23
CA MET A 457 -28.79 8.13 11.76
C MET A 457 -27.57 7.70 12.56
N THR A 458 -27.18 6.46 12.33
CA THR A 458 -25.92 5.89 12.79
C THR A 458 -25.03 5.61 11.59
N LEU A 459 -23.83 6.17 11.59
CA LEU A 459 -22.75 5.89 10.66
C LEU A 459 -21.78 4.89 11.33
N LEU A 460 -21.65 3.71 10.76
CA LEU A 460 -20.61 2.75 11.11
C LEU A 460 -19.44 2.93 10.15
N ALA A 461 -18.31 3.39 10.66
CA ALA A 461 -17.09 3.63 9.89
C ALA A 461 -16.10 2.47 10.09
N LYS A 462 -15.52 2.00 8.98
CA LYS A 462 -14.54 0.91 8.94
C LYS A 462 -13.40 1.30 7.99
N VAL A 463 -12.69 2.37 8.34
CA VAL A 463 -11.58 2.92 7.54
C VAL A 463 -10.27 2.31 8.05
N GLU A 464 -9.55 1.65 7.15
CA GLU A 464 -8.22 1.07 7.39
C GLU A 464 -7.08 2.00 6.99
N ARG A 465 -5.86 1.63 7.38
CA ARG A 465 -4.61 2.29 6.96
C ARG A 465 -4.50 3.77 7.35
N THR A 466 -5.29 4.25 8.31
CA THR A 466 -5.30 5.65 8.74
C THR A 466 -3.96 6.10 9.32
N ASP A 467 -3.25 5.18 9.99
CA ASP A 467 -1.94 5.41 10.58
C ASP A 467 -0.86 4.42 10.05
N CYS A 468 -1.17 3.61 9.02
CA CYS A 468 -0.22 2.69 8.38
C CYS A 468 -0.32 2.69 6.84
N PRO A 469 0.52 3.48 6.13
CA PRO A 469 0.39 3.65 4.69
C PRO A 469 0.65 2.35 3.92
N PRO A 470 -0.01 2.15 2.77
CA PRO A 470 0.23 0.98 1.92
C PRO A 470 1.62 1.04 1.30
N TRP A 471 2.43 0.02 1.56
CA TRP A 471 3.80 -0.10 1.09
C TRP A 471 3.91 -0.37 -0.42
N GLY A 472 5.01 0.09 -1.03
CA GLY A 472 5.39 -0.18 -2.41
C GLY A 472 6.35 -1.38 -2.57
N ILE A 473 6.71 -1.71 -3.81
CA ILE A 473 7.62 -2.82 -4.14
C ILE A 473 8.80 -2.31 -4.99
N ASN A 474 10.00 -2.86 -4.76
CA ASN A 474 11.20 -2.64 -5.58
C ASN A 474 11.53 -1.15 -5.83
N GLY A 475 11.45 -0.32 -4.79
CA GLY A 475 11.73 1.12 -4.87
C GLY A 475 10.50 2.00 -5.14
N GLY A 476 9.33 1.40 -5.35
CA GLY A 476 8.06 2.13 -5.34
C GLY A 476 7.75 2.68 -3.95
N LEU A 477 7.19 3.90 -3.92
CA LEU A 477 6.87 4.61 -2.69
C LEU A 477 5.51 4.16 -2.12
N PRO A 478 5.29 4.35 -0.80
CA PRO A 478 4.00 4.11 -0.19
C PRO A 478 2.90 5.04 -0.73
N GLY A 479 1.66 4.57 -0.74
CA GLY A 479 0.50 5.44 -0.96
C GLY A 479 0.17 6.28 0.29
N LEU A 480 -0.71 7.27 0.14
CA LEU A 480 -1.19 8.07 1.27
C LEU A 480 -2.21 7.31 2.11
N SER A 481 -2.13 7.51 3.42
CA SER A 481 -3.12 7.04 4.39
C SER A 481 -4.43 7.82 4.27
N PRO A 482 -5.60 7.16 4.38
CA PRO A 482 -6.88 7.84 4.44
C PRO A 482 -7.04 8.72 5.69
N ALA A 483 -7.83 9.79 5.54
CA ALA A 483 -8.17 10.71 6.62
C ALA A 483 -9.65 11.13 6.56
N GLY A 484 -10.56 10.25 7.00
CA GLY A 484 -11.98 10.57 7.09
C GLY A 484 -12.30 11.56 8.21
N ARG A 485 -13.38 12.34 8.07
CA ARG A 485 -13.87 13.27 9.11
C ARG A 485 -15.38 13.46 9.07
N ILE A 486 -15.94 13.94 10.18
CA ILE A 486 -17.33 14.38 10.29
C ILE A 486 -17.34 15.85 10.69
N GLU A 487 -18.04 16.66 9.89
CA GLU A 487 -18.36 18.06 10.15
C GLU A 487 -19.80 18.13 10.67
N TYR A 488 -19.95 18.47 11.95
CA TYR A 488 -21.25 18.60 12.60
C TYR A 488 -21.86 19.98 12.33
N ALA A 489 -23.18 20.06 12.28
CA ALA A 489 -23.90 21.31 12.02
C ALA A 489 -23.64 22.41 13.07
N ASP A 490 -23.16 22.04 14.26
CA ASP A 490 -22.75 22.97 15.32
C ASP A 490 -21.34 23.56 15.12
N GLY A 491 -20.64 23.19 14.03
CA GLY A 491 -19.29 23.63 13.68
C GLY A 491 -18.18 22.77 14.26
N ARG A 492 -18.49 21.71 15.01
CA ARG A 492 -17.49 20.76 15.51
C ARG A 492 -17.03 19.85 14.38
N GLU A 493 -15.73 19.62 14.28
CA GLU A 493 -15.13 18.66 13.36
C GLU A 493 -14.44 17.54 14.14
N VAL A 494 -14.60 16.29 13.70
CA VAL A 494 -13.96 15.13 14.32
C VAL A 494 -13.33 14.23 13.27
N LYS A 495 -12.06 13.85 13.46
CA LYS A 495 -11.39 12.82 12.65
C LYS A 495 -12.08 11.49 12.88
N MET A 496 -12.48 10.84 11.80
CA MET A 496 -13.20 9.59 11.84
C MET A 496 -12.21 8.41 11.85
N LYS A 497 -12.32 7.57 12.88
CA LYS A 497 -11.68 6.26 12.99
C LYS A 497 -12.73 5.15 12.87
N LYS A 498 -12.31 3.88 12.96
CA LYS A 498 -13.23 2.75 13.06
C LYS A 498 -14.16 2.92 14.25
N GLY A 499 -15.45 2.68 14.07
CA GLY A 499 -16.42 2.80 15.15
C GLY A 499 -17.76 3.33 14.69
N GLN A 500 -18.59 3.63 15.67
CA GLN A 500 -19.96 4.08 15.48
C GLN A 500 -20.11 5.56 15.79
N TRP A 501 -20.77 6.27 14.90
CA TRP A 501 -20.93 7.73 14.95
C TRP A 501 -22.41 8.08 14.81
N SER A 502 -22.94 8.82 15.79
CA SER A 502 -24.27 9.41 15.69
C SER A 502 -24.20 10.66 14.84
N VAL A 503 -25.12 10.78 13.88
CA VAL A 503 -25.22 11.91 12.95
C VAL A 503 -26.67 12.38 12.87
N ALA A 504 -26.85 13.66 12.59
CA ALA A 504 -28.13 14.36 12.58
C ALA A 504 -28.35 15.10 11.23
N PRO A 505 -29.57 15.59 10.94
CA PRO A 505 -29.79 16.40 9.74
C PRO A 505 -28.81 17.56 9.66
N GLY A 506 -28.15 17.71 8.52
CA GLY A 506 -27.20 18.80 8.26
C GLY A 506 -25.73 18.47 8.53
N ASP A 507 -25.45 17.42 9.31
CA ASP A 507 -24.09 16.91 9.48
C ASP A 507 -23.55 16.36 8.14
N VAL A 508 -22.24 16.43 7.96
CA VAL A 508 -21.54 16.00 6.75
C VAL A 508 -20.40 15.05 7.10
N ALA A 509 -20.37 13.85 6.50
CA ALA A 509 -19.24 12.94 6.60
C ALA A 509 -18.42 12.94 5.32
N HIS A 510 -17.11 13.11 5.44
CA HIS A 510 -16.14 12.97 4.36
C HIS A 510 -15.40 11.65 4.55
N ILE A 511 -15.70 10.68 3.70
CA ILE A 511 -15.03 9.38 3.70
C ILE A 511 -13.90 9.45 2.69
N LEU A 512 -12.67 9.42 3.17
CA LEU A 512 -11.46 9.40 2.36
C LEU A 512 -10.87 8.00 2.42
N SER A 513 -10.53 7.43 1.27
CA SER A 513 -9.73 6.21 1.16
C SER A 513 -8.28 6.56 0.81
N GLY A 514 -7.35 5.65 1.11
CA GLY A 514 -5.94 5.80 0.74
C GLY A 514 -5.69 5.48 -0.73
N GLY A 515 -4.49 5.77 -1.21
CA GLY A 515 -4.01 5.22 -2.49
C GLY A 515 -3.39 3.83 -2.32
N GLY A 516 -2.99 3.19 -3.42
CA GLY A 516 -2.16 1.98 -3.41
C GLY A 516 -0.68 2.32 -3.46
N GLY A 517 0.19 1.40 -3.05
CA GLY A 517 1.65 1.54 -3.17
C GLY A 517 2.15 1.45 -4.62
N GLY A 518 3.28 2.09 -4.90
CA GLY A 518 3.93 2.09 -6.21
C GLY A 518 4.81 0.86 -6.46
N TYR A 519 5.27 0.70 -7.70
CA TYR A 519 6.22 -0.34 -8.11
C TYR A 519 7.39 0.28 -8.90
N GLY A 520 8.63 -0.06 -8.52
CA GLY A 520 9.83 0.42 -9.19
C GLY A 520 10.18 1.87 -8.83
N ASP A 521 11.39 2.31 -9.15
CA ASP A 521 11.81 3.70 -8.90
C ASP A 521 10.91 4.69 -9.68
N PRO A 522 10.28 5.68 -9.02
CA PRO A 522 9.52 6.73 -9.69
C PRO A 522 10.28 7.48 -10.81
N PHE A 523 11.60 7.61 -10.69
CA PHE A 523 12.43 8.32 -11.67
C PHE A 523 12.68 7.47 -12.93
N ASP A 524 12.31 6.20 -12.93
CA ASP A 524 12.26 5.34 -14.12
C ASP A 524 10.92 5.43 -14.86
N ARG A 525 9.92 6.16 -14.32
CA ARG A 525 8.66 6.40 -15.03
C ARG A 525 8.92 7.26 -16.27
N ASP A 526 8.30 6.87 -17.37
CA ASP A 526 8.29 7.64 -18.61
C ASP A 526 7.73 9.05 -18.34
N PRO A 527 8.51 10.13 -18.57
CA PRO A 527 8.05 11.50 -18.35
C PRO A 527 6.74 11.86 -19.06
N GLU A 528 6.49 11.30 -20.24
CA GLU A 528 5.25 11.56 -20.99
C GLU A 528 4.03 10.96 -20.28
N ARG A 529 4.20 9.80 -19.61
CA ARG A 529 3.15 9.23 -18.77
C ARG A 529 2.87 10.09 -17.55
N VAL A 530 3.89 10.74 -16.97
CA VAL A 530 3.70 11.68 -15.86
C VAL A 530 2.97 12.94 -16.33
N ALA A 531 3.31 13.48 -17.51
CA ALA A 531 2.57 14.61 -18.09
C ALA A 531 1.09 14.24 -18.33
N ASP A 532 0.82 13.02 -18.77
CA ASP A 532 -0.55 12.53 -18.94
C ASP A 532 -1.28 12.33 -17.60
N ASP A 533 -0.62 11.80 -16.58
CA ASP A 533 -1.16 11.74 -15.22
C ASP A 533 -1.53 13.14 -14.70
N VAL A 534 -0.72 14.16 -14.99
CA VAL A 534 -1.01 15.55 -14.62
C VAL A 534 -2.21 16.09 -15.39
N ARG A 535 -2.31 15.80 -16.69
CA ARG A 535 -3.44 16.20 -17.53
C ARG A 535 -4.75 15.57 -17.07
N GLN A 536 -4.70 14.33 -16.58
CA GLN A 536 -5.86 13.62 -16.03
C GLN A 536 -6.19 14.00 -14.58
N GLY A 537 -5.34 14.81 -13.93
CA GLY A 537 -5.53 15.23 -12.54
C GLY A 537 -5.19 14.16 -11.50
N TYR A 538 -4.44 13.13 -11.90
CA TYR A 538 -4.00 12.05 -11.00
C TYR A 538 -2.80 12.46 -10.17
N VAL A 539 -1.90 13.21 -10.78
CA VAL A 539 -0.67 13.74 -10.18
C VAL A 539 -0.70 15.26 -10.31
N SER A 540 -0.33 16.01 -9.28
CA SER A 540 -0.17 17.46 -9.41
C SER A 540 1.14 17.83 -10.09
N ARG A 541 1.25 19.07 -10.59
CA ARG A 541 2.52 19.57 -11.16
C ARG A 541 3.66 19.56 -10.14
N GLU A 542 3.34 19.75 -8.86
CA GLU A 542 4.31 19.69 -7.76
C GLU A 542 4.84 18.26 -7.59
N SER A 543 3.95 17.28 -7.46
CA SER A 543 4.33 15.86 -7.34
C SER A 543 5.03 15.32 -8.58
N ALA A 544 4.65 15.77 -9.79
CA ALA A 544 5.38 15.43 -11.02
C ALA A 544 6.88 15.76 -10.90
N SER A 545 7.20 16.92 -10.33
CA SER A 545 8.57 17.36 -10.11
C SER A 545 9.23 16.68 -8.90
N LEU A 546 8.54 16.59 -7.77
CA LEU A 546 9.10 16.06 -6.51
C LEU A 546 9.29 14.55 -6.57
N ASP A 547 8.24 13.82 -6.94
CA ASP A 547 8.22 12.36 -6.83
C ASP A 547 8.81 11.67 -8.06
N TYR A 548 8.62 12.24 -9.27
CA TYR A 548 9.07 11.62 -10.52
C TYR A 548 10.25 12.34 -11.18
N GLY A 549 10.64 13.52 -10.67
CA GLY A 549 11.69 14.35 -11.27
C GLY A 549 11.33 14.90 -12.65
N VAL A 550 10.04 15.01 -12.98
CA VAL A 550 9.53 15.48 -14.27
C VAL A 550 9.08 16.93 -14.15
N VAL A 551 9.69 17.80 -14.94
CA VAL A 551 9.32 19.22 -14.98
C VAL A 551 8.46 19.46 -16.22
N LEU A 552 7.29 20.05 -16.02
CA LEU A 552 6.38 20.41 -17.11
C LEU A 552 6.49 21.91 -17.41
N ALA A 553 6.50 22.27 -18.68
CA ALA A 553 6.35 23.67 -19.10
C ALA A 553 4.94 24.18 -18.79
N ASP A 554 4.71 25.50 -18.89
CA ASP A 554 3.40 26.11 -18.62
C ASP A 554 2.28 25.47 -19.47
N GLY A 555 2.58 25.09 -20.71
CA GLY A 555 1.67 24.38 -21.61
C GLY A 555 1.32 22.95 -21.21
N GLY A 556 1.99 22.37 -20.21
CA GLY A 556 1.75 21.00 -19.72
C GLY A 556 2.60 19.92 -20.39
N GLU A 557 3.39 20.27 -21.40
CA GLU A 557 4.35 19.37 -22.05
C GLU A 557 5.61 19.16 -21.20
N VAL A 558 6.28 18.02 -21.38
CA VAL A 558 7.52 17.70 -20.67
C VAL A 558 8.66 18.63 -21.10
N ASP A 559 9.28 19.32 -20.14
CA ASP A 559 10.57 19.97 -20.35
C ASP A 559 11.68 18.93 -20.21
N ALA A 560 12.07 18.34 -21.36
CA ALA A 560 13.07 17.27 -21.42
C ALA A 560 14.42 17.69 -20.82
N VAL A 561 14.82 18.96 -21.00
CA VAL A 561 16.10 19.47 -20.51
C VAL A 561 16.04 19.58 -18.99
N ARG A 562 15.01 20.24 -18.43
CA ARG A 562 14.80 20.40 -16.98
C ARG A 562 14.58 19.06 -16.26
N THR A 563 13.90 18.12 -16.90
CA THR A 563 13.71 16.75 -16.40
C THR A 563 15.05 15.99 -16.34
N ALA A 564 15.86 16.05 -17.40
CA ALA A 564 17.18 15.41 -17.42
C ALA A 564 18.15 15.99 -16.37
N VAL A 565 18.04 17.29 -16.07
CA VAL A 565 18.68 17.89 -14.88
C VAL A 565 18.29 17.13 -13.65
N VAL A 566 17.01 17.16 -13.29
CA VAL A 566 16.51 16.80 -11.96
C VAL A 566 16.74 15.33 -11.69
N ARG A 567 16.75 14.51 -12.74
CA ARG A 567 17.10 13.08 -12.67
C ARG A 567 18.62 12.82 -12.66
N GLY A 568 19.44 13.59 -13.39
CA GLY A 568 20.92 13.51 -13.31
C GLY A 568 21.46 13.97 -11.95
N ALA A 569 20.88 15.07 -11.47
CA ALA A 569 20.74 15.57 -10.12
C ALA A 569 20.10 14.60 -9.10
N ARG A 570 20.00 13.30 -9.37
CA ARG A 570 19.68 12.27 -8.35
C ARG A 570 20.74 11.16 -8.30
N HIS A 571 21.33 10.82 -9.45
CA HIS A 571 22.43 9.86 -9.58
C HIS A 571 23.79 10.25 -8.95
N ALA A 572 24.41 11.39 -9.30
CA ALA A 572 25.71 11.79 -8.71
C ALA A 572 25.74 11.94 -7.16
N ALA A 573 24.66 12.36 -6.51
CA ALA A 573 24.54 12.41 -5.06
C ALA A 573 24.09 11.09 -4.42
N THR A 574 23.84 10.07 -5.22
CA THR A 574 23.70 8.69 -4.72
C THR A 574 25.07 7.97 -4.79
N GLU A 575 25.87 8.27 -5.81
CA GLU A 575 27.23 7.73 -5.99
C GLU A 575 28.26 8.37 -5.07
N ALA A 576 28.14 9.65 -4.80
CA ALA A 576 29.04 10.36 -3.92
C ALA A 576 28.82 10.05 -2.43
N LEU A 577 27.99 9.04 -2.12
CA LEU A 577 27.69 8.46 -0.80
C LEU A 577 28.42 7.12 -0.54
N GLN A 578 29.08 6.68 -1.62
CA GLN A 578 29.71 5.41 -1.92
C GLN A 578 31.14 5.05 -1.46
N GLN A 579 31.86 5.73 -0.55
CA GLN A 579 33.19 5.28 -0.01
C GLN A 579 33.63 5.94 1.33
N PRO A 580 32.85 5.70 2.40
CA PRO A 580 31.69 6.56 2.57
C PRO A 580 32.20 8.01 2.72
N GLY A 581 32.72 8.75 1.73
CA GLY A 581 32.34 8.93 0.34
C GLY A 581 31.05 9.65 0.43
N GLN A 582 31.07 10.94 0.71
CA GLN A 582 29.88 11.72 1.04
C GLN A 582 29.99 13.03 0.26
N ASP A 583 28.91 13.42 -0.39
CA ASP A 583 28.78 14.71 -1.03
C ASP A 583 28.93 15.87 -0.02
N LEU A 584 29.17 17.07 -0.53
CA LEU A 584 29.28 18.28 0.27
C LEU A 584 28.17 19.26 -0.09
N TYR A 585 27.44 19.79 0.90
CA TYR A 585 26.55 20.94 0.71
C TYR A 585 27.25 22.20 1.16
N LEU A 586 27.51 23.08 0.20
CA LEU A 586 28.20 24.35 0.34
C LEU A 586 27.19 25.49 0.31
N VAL A 587 27.08 26.24 1.41
CA VAL A 587 26.14 27.36 1.53
C VAL A 587 26.88 28.65 1.84
N MET A 588 26.94 29.59 0.88
CA MET A 588 27.40 30.95 1.09
C MET A 588 26.23 31.88 1.37
N THR A 589 26.33 32.71 2.40
CA THR A 589 25.21 33.57 2.87
C THR A 589 25.69 34.98 3.21
N ARG A 590 24.73 35.92 3.23
CA ARG A 590 24.94 37.31 3.64
C ARG A 590 23.78 37.76 4.55
N PRO A 591 24.03 38.57 5.60
CA PRO A 591 22.96 39.24 6.35
C PRO A 591 22.36 40.41 5.57
N LEU A 592 21.10 40.79 5.85
CA LEU A 592 20.54 42.07 5.38
C LEU A 592 21.27 43.25 6.05
N ASP A 593 21.32 44.40 5.37
CA ASP A 593 22.02 45.59 5.87
C ASP A 593 21.53 46.00 7.27
N GLY A 594 22.47 46.13 8.21
CA GLY A 594 22.19 46.44 9.61
C GLY A 594 21.70 45.27 10.49
N GLN A 595 21.50 44.07 9.95
CA GLN A 595 20.95 42.90 10.66
C GLN A 595 21.98 41.80 11.02
N GLU A 596 23.29 42.06 10.81
CA GLU A 596 24.37 41.05 10.92
C GLU A 596 24.47 40.35 12.29
N ARG A 597 24.22 41.07 13.39
CA ARG A 597 24.27 40.50 14.74
C ARG A 597 23.14 39.49 14.98
N SER A 598 21.94 39.77 14.49
CA SER A 598 20.76 38.89 14.62
C SER A 598 20.90 37.64 13.74
N PHE A 599 21.38 37.81 12.51
CA PHE A 599 21.68 36.73 11.57
C PHE A 599 22.66 35.70 12.13
N ASN A 600 23.81 36.16 12.64
CA ASN A 600 24.84 35.27 13.15
C ASN A 600 24.43 34.52 14.43
N HIS A 601 23.57 35.13 15.25
CA HIS A 601 23.02 34.48 16.45
C HIS A 601 22.11 33.31 16.06
N TRP A 602 21.07 33.53 15.24
CA TRP A 602 20.16 32.47 14.76
C TRP A 602 20.90 31.31 14.09
N TYR A 603 21.89 31.61 13.25
CA TYR A 603 22.59 30.58 12.47
C TYR A 603 23.42 29.65 13.37
N SER A 604 24.00 30.19 14.44
CA SER A 604 24.96 29.45 15.28
C SER A 604 24.30 28.72 16.45
N SER A 605 23.23 29.29 17.05
CA SER A 605 22.62 28.71 18.26
C SER A 605 21.39 27.85 17.99
N ARG A 606 20.89 27.80 16.74
CA ARG A 606 19.67 27.07 16.38
C ARG A 606 19.78 26.38 15.02
N HIS A 607 19.98 27.13 13.94
CA HIS A 607 19.93 26.60 12.57
C HIS A 607 20.93 25.45 12.31
N VAL A 608 22.18 25.55 12.76
CA VAL A 608 23.18 24.47 12.55
C VAL A 608 22.84 23.21 13.35
N HIS A 609 22.28 23.34 14.55
CA HIS A 609 21.93 22.19 15.40
C HIS A 609 20.72 21.44 14.85
N ASP A 610 19.66 22.17 14.51
CA ASP A 610 18.47 21.66 13.83
C ASP A 610 18.81 20.95 12.51
N LEU A 611 19.86 21.39 11.81
CA LEU A 611 20.33 20.80 10.56
C LEU A 611 21.08 19.48 10.73
N VAL A 612 21.85 19.31 11.81
CA VAL A 612 22.61 18.05 12.03
C VAL A 612 21.79 16.96 12.71
N GLU A 613 20.64 17.31 13.32
CA GLU A 613 19.65 16.35 13.83
C GLU A 613 18.83 15.68 12.71
N ILE A 614 19.06 16.09 11.47
CA ILE A 614 18.39 15.58 10.28
C ILE A 614 19.01 14.23 9.87
N PRO A 615 18.21 13.14 9.83
CA PRO A 615 18.72 11.82 9.46
C PRO A 615 19.37 11.82 8.07
N GLY A 616 20.67 11.52 8.03
CA GLY A 616 21.48 11.53 6.80
C GLY A 616 22.51 12.65 6.74
N ILE A 617 22.37 13.69 7.58
CA ILE A 617 23.45 14.65 7.84
C ILE A 617 24.38 14.08 8.90
N THR A 618 25.66 14.02 8.55
CA THR A 618 26.69 13.40 9.40
C THR A 618 27.64 14.44 10.00
N GLY A 619 27.66 15.67 9.51
CA GLY A 619 28.37 16.78 10.16
C GLY A 619 28.27 18.13 9.44
N ALA A 620 28.69 19.21 10.11
CA ALA A 620 28.65 20.58 9.59
C ALA A 620 29.82 21.48 10.07
N GLN A 621 30.21 22.51 9.30
CA GLN A 621 31.26 23.50 9.64
C GLN A 621 31.07 24.87 8.93
N ARG A 622 31.41 26.01 9.58
CA ARG A 622 31.26 27.39 9.04
C ARG A 622 32.60 28.16 8.92
N PHE A 623 32.67 29.07 7.94
CA PHE A 623 33.87 29.81 7.52
C PHE A 623 33.57 31.28 7.11
N ARG A 624 34.58 32.16 7.23
CA ARG A 624 34.64 33.52 6.69
C ARG A 624 35.53 33.54 5.44
N VAL A 625 35.08 34.22 4.40
CA VAL A 625 35.77 34.24 3.09
C VAL A 625 36.55 35.54 2.91
N ARG A 626 37.82 35.45 2.45
CA ARG A 626 38.67 36.59 2.05
C ARG A 626 39.20 36.40 0.62
N ALA A 627 39.42 37.50 -0.11
CA ALA A 627 40.06 37.48 -1.42
C ALA A 627 41.58 37.27 -1.30
N ALA A 628 42.15 36.37 -2.10
CA ALA A 628 43.59 36.20 -2.20
C ALA A 628 44.20 37.36 -3.02
N ALA A 629 45.39 37.81 -2.64
CA ALA A 629 46.02 39.00 -3.20
C ALA A 629 46.07 38.98 -4.73
N GLY A 630 45.60 40.08 -5.35
CA GLY A 630 45.59 40.23 -6.81
C GLY A 630 44.34 39.71 -7.53
N THR A 631 43.30 39.29 -6.80
CA THR A 631 42.00 38.89 -7.38
C THR A 631 40.84 39.75 -6.84
N GLN A 632 39.87 40.13 -7.69
CA GLN A 632 38.66 40.87 -7.27
C GLN A 632 37.52 39.90 -6.88
N HIS A 633 36.77 40.21 -5.81
CA HIS A 633 35.67 39.37 -5.32
C HIS A 633 34.39 40.17 -5.02
N GLU A 634 33.34 39.95 -5.82
CA GLU A 634 31.98 40.50 -5.61
C GLU A 634 31.03 39.42 -5.05
N GLY A 635 31.18 38.99 -3.80
CA GLY A 635 30.43 37.84 -3.27
C GLY A 635 30.02 37.89 -1.80
N SER A 636 29.49 36.77 -1.30
CA SER A 636 28.92 36.63 0.05
C SER A 636 30.04 36.40 1.10
N PRO A 637 30.02 37.08 2.27
CA PRO A 637 31.15 37.10 3.22
C PRO A 637 31.30 35.83 4.07
N TYR A 638 30.28 34.96 4.09
CA TYR A 638 30.23 33.76 4.92
C TYR A 638 29.95 32.50 4.10
N LEU A 639 30.53 31.37 4.52
CA LEU A 639 30.44 30.05 3.90
C LEU A 639 30.17 28.97 4.96
N ALA A 640 29.34 27.97 4.66
CA ALA A 640 29.10 26.80 5.49
C ALA A 640 29.18 25.52 4.65
N LEU A 641 29.73 24.44 5.21
CA LEU A 641 29.86 23.12 4.60
C LEU A 641 29.16 22.07 5.46
N TYR A 642 28.36 21.22 4.84
CA TYR A 642 27.69 20.09 5.49
C TYR A 642 28.08 18.79 4.77
N ALA A 643 28.39 17.76 5.54
CA ALA A 643 28.75 16.43 5.08
C ALA A 643 27.61 15.46 5.41
N PHE A 644 27.41 14.47 4.55
CA PHE A 644 26.27 13.56 4.69
C PHE A 644 26.46 12.24 3.98
N GLU A 645 25.98 11.17 4.61
CA GLU A 645 25.84 9.85 4.00
C GLU A 645 24.90 9.86 2.81
N ASN A 646 24.06 10.91 2.65
CA ASN A 646 23.30 11.16 1.43
C ASN A 646 23.00 12.64 1.20
N ALA A 647 23.53 13.27 0.13
CA ALA A 647 23.30 14.69 -0.15
C ALA A 647 21.85 15.02 -0.37
N ARG A 648 21.14 14.11 -1.02
CA ARG A 648 19.75 14.30 -1.31
C ARG A 648 18.90 14.07 -0.08
N LYS A 649 19.20 13.04 0.73
CA LYS A 649 18.53 12.81 2.03
C LYS A 649 18.77 13.96 3.02
N ALA A 650 19.98 14.50 3.02
CA ALA A 650 20.33 15.70 3.75
C ALA A 650 19.52 16.89 3.24
N VAL A 651 19.55 17.20 1.95
CA VAL A 651 18.80 18.33 1.38
C VAL A 651 17.29 18.18 1.55
N ASP A 652 16.73 17.00 1.35
CA ASP A 652 15.30 16.74 1.54
C ASP A 652 14.94 16.87 3.02
N GLY A 653 15.80 16.45 3.94
CA GLY A 653 15.59 16.66 5.37
C GLY A 653 15.71 18.13 5.80
N ILE A 654 16.62 18.91 5.18
CA ILE A 654 16.79 20.36 5.37
C ILE A 654 15.56 21.07 4.87
N VAL A 655 15.16 20.79 3.62
CA VAL A 655 14.01 21.41 2.95
C VAL A 655 12.72 21.06 3.70
N ALA A 656 12.56 19.82 4.16
CA ALA A 656 11.38 19.36 4.90
C ALA A 656 11.21 20.04 6.27
N ARG A 657 12.29 20.43 6.93
CA ARG A 657 12.18 21.14 8.22
C ARG A 657 12.17 22.66 8.02
N ARG A 658 12.67 23.16 6.88
CA ARG A 658 12.89 24.59 6.63
C ARG A 658 11.60 25.39 6.75
N GLY A 659 11.56 26.33 7.68
CA GLY A 659 10.39 27.16 7.95
C GLY A 659 9.38 26.54 8.91
N THR A 660 9.62 25.33 9.42
CA THR A 660 8.85 24.72 10.51
C THR A 660 9.48 25.06 11.86
N GLU A 661 8.84 24.68 12.97
CA GLU A 661 9.41 24.88 14.32
C GLU A 661 10.74 24.12 14.53
N HIS A 662 10.96 23.06 13.74
CA HIS A 662 12.14 22.19 13.75
C HIS A 662 13.29 22.66 12.86
N LEU A 663 13.10 23.68 12.00
CA LEU A 663 14.19 24.41 11.33
C LEU A 663 13.69 25.80 10.87
N PRO A 664 13.39 26.72 11.81
CA PRO A 664 12.72 27.96 11.49
C PRO A 664 13.65 28.95 10.79
N SER A 665 13.07 29.78 9.92
CA SER A 665 13.80 30.84 9.22
C SER A 665 13.97 32.10 10.07
N THR A 666 14.92 32.97 9.70
CA THR A 666 15.08 34.32 10.26
C THR A 666 14.81 35.40 9.21
N ASP A 667 14.37 36.58 9.65
CA ASP A 667 14.21 37.77 8.81
C ASP A 667 15.52 38.55 8.64
N ALA A 668 16.59 38.19 9.36
CA ALA A 668 17.90 38.83 9.28
C ALA A 668 18.80 38.33 8.12
N LEU A 669 18.39 37.27 7.42
CA LEU A 669 19.12 36.65 6.31
C LEU A 669 18.74 37.30 4.97
N ASP A 670 19.73 37.77 4.21
CA ASP A 670 19.53 38.18 2.83
C ASP A 670 19.46 36.94 1.93
N ARG A 671 18.22 36.52 1.67
CA ARG A 671 17.91 35.34 0.87
C ARG A 671 18.32 35.52 -0.59
N SER A 672 18.42 36.76 -1.09
CA SER A 672 18.78 37.05 -2.47
C SER A 672 20.27 36.87 -2.77
N ALA A 673 21.12 37.03 -1.74
CA ALA A 673 22.57 36.85 -1.83
C ALA A 673 23.05 35.47 -1.32
N THR A 674 22.12 34.55 -1.07
CA THR A 674 22.42 33.20 -0.59
C THR A 674 22.68 32.25 -1.75
N ILE A 675 23.82 31.58 -1.70
CA ILE A 675 24.26 30.60 -2.69
C ILE A 675 24.36 29.27 -1.97
N ALA A 676 23.66 28.25 -2.46
CA ALA A 676 23.71 26.91 -1.88
C ALA A 676 23.94 25.89 -2.99
N VAL A 677 25.04 25.16 -2.92
CA VAL A 677 25.54 24.28 -3.98
C VAL A 677 25.98 22.97 -3.39
N ILE A 678 25.55 21.87 -3.97
CA ILE A 678 26.10 20.56 -3.64
C ILE A 678 27.26 20.28 -4.58
N TYR A 679 28.33 19.69 -4.05
CA TYR A 679 29.50 19.30 -4.80
C TYR A 679 29.79 17.82 -4.58
N SER A 680 30.06 17.13 -5.68
CA SER A 680 30.37 15.69 -5.68
C SER A 680 31.85 15.49 -6.01
N PRO A 681 32.53 14.53 -5.36
CA PRO A 681 33.93 14.23 -5.65
C PRO A 681 34.10 13.70 -7.07
N THR A 682 35.21 14.06 -7.70
CA THR A 682 35.69 13.45 -8.96
C THR A 682 36.72 12.35 -8.68
N ASP A 683 37.04 11.52 -9.68
CA ASP A 683 38.03 10.43 -9.55
C ASP A 683 39.46 10.93 -9.26
N ALA A 684 39.74 12.22 -9.48
CA ALA A 684 41.02 12.85 -9.19
C ALA A 684 41.18 13.18 -7.69
N ARG A 685 41.39 12.12 -6.88
CA ARG A 685 41.83 12.20 -5.48
C ARG A 685 43.29 11.87 -5.33
N ARG A 686 44.10 12.77 -4.77
CA ARG A 686 45.50 12.46 -4.46
C ARG A 686 45.90 12.96 -3.08
N SER A 687 46.64 12.11 -2.37
CA SER A 687 47.24 12.44 -1.07
C SER A 687 48.73 12.24 -1.17
N ALA A 688 49.49 13.29 -0.85
CA ALA A 688 50.93 13.29 -1.05
C ALA A 688 51.70 12.62 0.12
N ARG A 689 51.05 12.36 1.27
CA ARG A 689 51.58 11.66 2.47
C ARG A 689 50.47 11.51 3.53
N ALA A 690 50.68 10.66 4.54
CA ALA A 690 49.82 10.63 5.73
C ALA A 690 49.75 12.03 6.37
N ALA A 691 48.54 12.59 6.47
CA ALA A 691 48.29 13.96 6.90
C ALA A 691 48.89 14.25 8.29
N LYS A 692 49.68 15.33 8.43
CA LYS A 692 50.03 15.86 9.75
C LYS A 692 48.85 16.71 10.22
N ARG A 693 48.03 16.13 11.10
CA ARG A 693 46.85 16.79 11.70
C ARG A 693 47.16 18.23 12.11
N GLY A 694 46.61 19.19 11.41
CA GLY A 694 46.63 20.58 11.85
C GLY A 694 46.55 21.56 10.70
N GLY A 695 45.34 21.82 10.22
CA GLY A 695 45.07 22.82 9.20
C GLY A 695 43.62 23.29 9.27
N GLY A 696 43.35 24.33 10.07
CA GLY A 696 42.02 24.93 10.24
C GLY A 696 41.63 25.89 9.12
N ALA A 697 42.46 26.00 8.08
CA ALA A 697 42.26 26.84 6.91
C ALA A 697 42.09 25.98 5.65
N MET A 698 41.32 26.50 4.70
CA MET A 698 41.02 25.81 3.46
C MET A 698 41.30 26.73 2.28
N LEU A 699 41.99 26.21 1.27
CA LEU A 699 42.15 26.87 -0.01
C LEU A 699 41.11 26.29 -0.97
N MET A 700 40.29 27.17 -1.55
CA MET A 700 39.33 26.81 -2.58
C MET A 700 39.73 27.47 -3.90
N LEU A 701 39.96 26.65 -4.92
CA LEU A 701 40.09 27.11 -6.29
C LEU A 701 38.75 26.89 -6.99
N GLY A 702 37.97 27.96 -7.16
CA GLY A 702 36.72 27.93 -7.90
C GLY A 702 36.97 28.23 -9.37
N VAL A 703 36.55 27.32 -10.25
CA VAL A 703 36.77 27.44 -11.69
C VAL A 703 35.43 27.55 -12.41
N ARG A 704 35.37 28.46 -13.38
CA ARG A 704 34.25 28.70 -14.27
C ARG A 704 34.69 28.44 -15.71
N GLY A 705 33.95 27.59 -16.39
CA GLY A 705 34.15 27.33 -17.81
C GLY A 705 32.96 26.57 -18.36
N SER A 706 32.73 26.66 -19.67
CA SER A 706 31.60 26.01 -20.33
C SER A 706 31.84 24.53 -20.64
N ALA A 707 33.09 24.08 -20.64
CA ALA A 707 33.48 22.69 -20.82
C ALA A 707 34.11 22.19 -19.51
N ALA A 708 34.01 20.91 -19.20
CA ALA A 708 34.66 20.35 -18.01
C ALA A 708 36.16 20.19 -18.24
N PHE A 709 36.95 20.16 -17.16
CA PHE A 709 38.33 19.66 -17.25
C PHE A 709 38.34 18.27 -17.90
N ASP A 710 39.26 18.08 -18.83
CA ASP A 710 39.64 16.74 -19.21
C ASP A 710 40.46 16.07 -18.09
N ALA A 711 40.56 14.74 -18.15
CA ALA A 711 41.23 13.97 -17.11
C ALA A 711 42.71 14.34 -16.94
N GLY A 712 43.39 14.81 -17.98
CA GLY A 712 44.79 15.23 -17.91
C GLY A 712 44.95 16.59 -17.21
N LEU A 713 44.08 17.54 -17.52
CA LEU A 713 44.08 18.88 -16.94
C LEU A 713 43.64 18.86 -15.46
N GLU A 714 42.66 18.02 -15.11
CA GLU A 714 42.22 17.80 -13.72
C GLU A 714 43.35 17.19 -12.89
N ASP A 715 44.04 16.19 -13.45
CA ASP A 715 45.18 15.54 -12.80
C ASP A 715 46.36 16.49 -12.60
N GLN A 716 46.63 17.32 -13.60
CA GLN A 716 47.65 18.36 -13.53
C GLN A 716 47.31 19.44 -12.48
N ALA A 717 46.04 19.84 -12.36
CA ALA A 717 45.59 20.82 -11.39
C ALA A 717 45.69 20.30 -9.94
N VAL A 718 45.22 19.08 -9.70
CA VAL A 718 45.34 18.40 -8.39
C VAL A 718 46.81 18.23 -8.00
N THR A 719 47.65 17.83 -8.94
CA THR A 719 49.10 17.66 -8.72
C THR A 719 49.79 18.99 -8.42
N SER A 720 49.40 20.07 -9.10
CA SER A 720 49.97 21.41 -8.89
C SER A 720 49.61 22.00 -7.52
N LEU A 721 48.39 21.75 -7.02
CA LEU A 721 47.99 22.17 -5.67
C LEU A 721 48.74 21.39 -4.58
N LEU A 722 48.96 20.08 -4.79
CA LEU A 722 49.76 19.26 -3.86
C LEU A 722 51.25 19.62 -3.83
N ALA A 723 51.76 20.32 -4.85
CA ALA A 723 53.13 20.80 -4.87
C ALA A 723 53.34 22.09 -4.04
N LEU A 724 52.26 22.75 -3.61
CA LEU A 724 52.36 23.93 -2.75
C LEU A 724 52.83 23.54 -1.34
N PRO A 725 53.76 24.31 -0.75
CA PRO A 725 54.27 24.02 0.58
C PRO A 725 53.13 24.14 1.60
N GLY A 726 52.85 23.05 2.34
CA GLY A 726 51.81 23.02 3.36
C GLY A 726 50.49 22.37 2.91
N VAL A 727 50.35 21.95 1.65
CA VAL A 727 49.16 21.23 1.15
C VAL A 727 49.39 19.72 1.20
N HIS A 728 48.49 18.96 1.83
CA HIS A 728 48.66 17.50 2.01
C HIS A 728 47.59 16.64 1.33
N LEU A 729 46.39 17.20 1.11
CA LEU A 729 45.28 16.56 0.41
C LEU A 729 44.70 17.58 -0.56
N ALA A 730 44.52 17.14 -1.80
CA ALA A 730 43.76 17.87 -2.79
C ALA A 730 42.73 16.93 -3.40
N GLN A 731 41.51 17.42 -3.49
CA GLN A 731 40.41 16.70 -4.10
C GLN A 731 39.68 17.67 -5.01
N ALA A 732 39.53 17.27 -6.27
CA ALA A 732 38.66 17.96 -7.18
C ALA A 732 37.22 17.51 -6.92
N TYR A 733 36.34 18.49 -6.83
CA TYR A 733 34.91 18.30 -6.76
C TYR A 733 34.28 19.06 -7.90
N ARG A 734 33.26 18.47 -8.50
CA ARG A 734 32.49 19.13 -9.53
C ARG A 734 31.21 19.64 -8.90
N ALA A 735 30.73 20.80 -9.35
CA ALA A 735 29.38 21.21 -8.99
C ALA A 735 28.47 20.05 -9.36
N SER A 736 27.78 19.52 -8.38
CA SER A 736 26.96 18.35 -8.62
C SER A 736 25.80 18.81 -9.50
N ASP A 737 25.37 17.94 -10.41
CA ASP A 737 24.27 18.28 -11.32
C ASP A 737 22.95 18.55 -10.56
N PHE A 738 22.95 18.31 -9.23
CA PHE A 738 21.91 18.38 -8.20
C PHE A 738 21.46 19.76 -7.82
N GLN A 739 22.14 20.75 -8.35
CA GLN A 739 21.56 22.06 -8.37
C GLN A 739 20.30 22.03 -9.24
N THR A 740 19.21 22.49 -8.66
CA THR A 740 18.05 22.93 -9.43
C THR A 740 18.54 23.91 -10.50
N LYS A 741 18.42 23.55 -11.78
CA LYS A 741 18.92 24.30 -12.95
C LYS A 741 18.22 25.66 -13.20
N GLU A 742 17.65 26.31 -12.18
CA GLU A 742 17.18 27.70 -12.29
C GLU A 742 18.30 28.74 -12.12
N VAL A 743 19.46 28.36 -11.52
CA VAL A 743 20.63 29.24 -11.39
C VAL A 743 21.91 28.44 -11.70
N PRO A 744 22.78 28.88 -12.64
CA PRO A 744 24.04 28.21 -12.90
C PRO A 744 24.95 28.24 -11.65
N PRO A 745 25.70 27.17 -11.34
CA PRO A 745 26.65 27.18 -10.25
C PRO A 745 27.60 28.35 -10.41
N ARG A 746 27.82 29.09 -9.32
CA ARG A 746 28.81 30.16 -9.31
C ARG A 746 30.21 29.64 -9.67
N TYR A 747 30.52 28.37 -9.42
CA TYR A 747 31.74 27.71 -9.88
C TYR A 747 31.38 26.33 -10.43
N SER A 748 31.72 26.06 -11.69
CA SER A 748 31.42 24.78 -12.34
C SER A 748 32.27 23.62 -11.79
N GLN A 749 33.47 23.94 -11.29
CA GLN A 749 34.36 23.01 -10.60
C GLN A 749 35.01 23.73 -9.41
N VAL A 750 35.25 22.98 -8.34
CA VAL A 750 35.97 23.46 -7.17
C VAL A 750 37.04 22.45 -6.78
N LEU A 751 38.27 22.91 -6.63
CA LEU A 751 39.33 22.10 -6.05
C LEU A 751 39.53 22.57 -4.61
N PHE A 752 39.37 21.64 -3.67
CA PHE A 752 39.65 21.89 -2.27
C PHE A 752 41.01 21.32 -1.93
N ALA A 753 41.87 22.19 -1.42
CA ALA A 753 43.17 21.84 -0.88
C ALA A 753 43.15 22.07 0.64
N HIS A 754 43.50 21.02 1.37
CA HIS A 754 43.67 21.10 2.82
C HIS A 754 45.09 21.58 3.13
N VAL A 755 45.16 22.67 3.90
CA VAL A 755 46.40 23.41 4.16
C VAL A 755 46.77 23.30 5.64
N ASP A 756 47.90 22.66 5.92
CA ASP A 756 48.43 22.50 7.28
C ASP A 756 49.48 23.56 7.68
N ASP A 757 50.05 24.29 6.72
CA ASP A 757 50.93 25.46 6.98
C ASP A 757 50.42 26.69 6.20
N PRO A 758 49.45 27.43 6.79
CA PRO A 758 48.79 28.55 6.14
C PRO A 758 49.72 29.68 5.73
N ASP A 759 50.68 30.03 6.57
CA ASP A 759 51.56 31.17 6.34
C ASP A 759 52.56 30.88 5.22
N ALA A 760 53.10 29.65 5.15
CA ALA A 760 53.96 29.22 4.06
C ALA A 760 53.21 29.17 2.73
N THR A 761 51.96 28.69 2.75
CA THR A 761 51.11 28.63 1.57
C THR A 761 50.78 30.04 1.06
N LEU A 762 50.40 30.96 1.95
CA LEU A 762 50.07 32.34 1.57
C LEU A 762 51.27 33.07 0.96
N ARG A 763 52.46 32.96 1.55
CA ARG A 763 53.69 33.53 0.97
C ARG A 763 53.99 32.98 -0.43
N ALA A 764 53.86 31.66 -0.61
CA ALA A 764 54.06 31.03 -1.92
C ALA A 764 53.03 31.51 -2.96
N LEU A 765 51.78 31.76 -2.55
CA LEU A 765 50.75 32.31 -3.43
C LEU A 765 51.04 33.76 -3.83
N GLU A 766 51.52 34.59 -2.91
CA GLU A 766 51.95 35.97 -3.18
C GLU A 766 53.15 36.03 -4.14
N GLU A 767 54.08 35.09 -4.01
CA GLU A 767 55.22 34.91 -4.93
C GLU A 767 54.78 34.35 -6.30
N GLY A 768 53.54 33.90 -6.42
CA GLY A 768 52.91 33.50 -7.68
C GLY A 768 53.03 32.02 -8.02
N ALA A 769 53.15 31.14 -7.04
CA ALA A 769 53.35 29.70 -7.24
C ALA A 769 52.27 29.02 -8.10
N LEU A 770 51.04 29.55 -8.14
CA LEU A 770 49.96 29.02 -8.98
C LEU A 770 49.82 29.70 -10.35
N LYS A 771 50.61 30.73 -10.65
CA LYS A 771 50.53 31.44 -11.95
C LYS A 771 50.65 30.51 -13.17
N PRO A 772 51.53 29.49 -13.20
CA PRO A 772 51.61 28.57 -14.34
C PRO A 772 50.33 27.74 -14.54
N LEU A 773 49.71 27.31 -13.44
CA LEU A 773 48.45 26.57 -13.47
C LEU A 773 47.33 27.46 -14.01
N LEU A 774 47.19 28.68 -13.47
CA LEU A 774 46.14 29.61 -13.88
C LEU A 774 46.28 30.02 -15.36
N ALA A 775 47.51 30.20 -15.85
CA ALA A 775 47.76 30.50 -17.26
C ALA A 775 47.36 29.33 -18.17
N THR A 776 47.62 28.10 -17.74
CA THR A 776 47.24 26.88 -18.48
C THR A 776 45.72 26.73 -18.55
N LEU A 777 45.02 26.98 -17.43
CA LEU A 777 43.55 26.97 -17.38
C LEU A 777 42.96 28.07 -18.28
N GLY A 778 43.51 29.28 -18.23
CA GLY A 778 43.08 30.38 -19.09
C GLY A 778 43.25 30.10 -20.59
N ALA A 779 44.37 29.49 -20.99
CA ALA A 779 44.59 29.10 -22.38
C ALA A 779 43.62 28.02 -22.86
N GLY A 780 43.14 27.18 -21.93
CA GLY A 780 42.06 26.22 -22.15
C GLY A 780 40.65 26.81 -22.14
N GLY A 781 40.51 28.14 -21.96
CA GLY A 781 39.22 28.84 -21.96
C GLY A 781 38.51 28.89 -20.60
N PHE A 782 39.22 28.67 -19.48
CA PHE A 782 38.66 28.68 -18.13
C PHE A 782 39.01 29.96 -17.37
N ASP A 783 38.06 30.47 -16.60
CA ASP A 783 38.27 31.54 -15.64
C ASP A 783 38.32 30.97 -14.21
N ALA A 784 39.31 31.36 -13.40
CA ALA A 784 39.58 30.74 -12.11
C ALA A 784 39.80 31.78 -11.01
N SER A 785 39.15 31.55 -9.87
CA SER A 785 39.21 32.38 -8.67
C SER A 785 39.80 31.59 -7.50
N VAL A 786 40.76 32.19 -6.80
CA VAL A 786 41.39 31.60 -5.61
C VAL A 786 40.82 32.27 -4.37
N LEU A 787 40.24 31.49 -3.47
CA LEU A 787 39.64 31.98 -2.23
C LEU A 787 40.32 31.38 -1.01
N TRP A 788 40.57 32.25 -0.03
CA TRP A 788 41.11 31.89 1.26
C TRP A 788 40.00 31.90 2.32
N CYS A 789 39.79 30.75 2.97
CA CYS A 789 38.67 30.54 3.89
C CYS A 789 39.16 30.23 5.32
N GLU A 790 38.74 31.06 6.29
CA GLU A 790 39.10 30.97 7.72
C GLU A 790 37.91 30.43 8.54
N ALA A 791 38.09 29.42 9.40
CA ALA A 791 36.99 28.81 10.16
C ALA A 791 36.41 29.73 11.25
N LEU A 792 35.10 29.67 11.49
CA LEU A 792 34.38 30.57 12.41
C LEU A 792 33.84 29.91 13.69
N THR A 793 33.51 28.61 13.68
CA THR A 793 33.01 27.85 14.84
C THR A 793 33.40 26.37 14.75
N ASP A 794 33.37 25.66 15.88
CA ASP A 794 33.74 24.23 15.99
C ASP A 794 32.67 23.27 15.40
N ARG A 795 33.09 22.05 15.03
CA ARG A 795 32.28 21.03 14.32
C ARG A 795 31.20 20.41 15.20
N VAL A 796 30.01 20.21 14.64
CA VAL A 796 28.86 19.57 15.31
C VAL A 796 28.55 18.25 14.60
N ALA A 797 28.37 17.16 15.37
CA ALA A 797 28.10 15.80 14.90
C ALA A 797 26.76 15.28 15.44
N ALA A 798 26.11 14.35 14.73
CA ALA A 798 24.88 13.72 15.19
C ALA A 798 25.14 12.79 16.39
N THR A 799 24.37 12.92 17.48
CA THR A 799 24.39 11.98 18.61
C THR A 799 23.60 10.71 18.26
N ALA A 800 24.21 9.54 18.49
CA ALA A 800 23.71 8.22 18.09
C ALA A 800 22.41 7.78 18.79
#